data_AF-A0AAN7LI28-F1
#
_entry.id   AF-A0AAN7LI28-F1
#
_cell.length_a   1.000
_cell.length_b   1.000
_cell.length_c   1.000
_cell.angle_alpha   90.00
_cell.angle_beta   90.00
_cell.angle_gamma   90.00
#
_symmetry.space_group_name_H-M   'P 1'
#
loop_
_entity.id
_entity.type
_entity.pdbx_description
1 polymer ?
#
loop_
_entity_poly.entity_id
_entity_poly.type
_entity_poly.pdbx_seq_one_letter_code
_entity_poly.pdbx_strand_id
1 'polypeptide(L)'
;MILAIEYGRGEGQPGSQASPPRIPYGYGGGEGLFQALYYRPSTPTVPRDTRRRVAVLRRTIRGMGRSGTFPSTTDSFALYKFDKERVKKKMEQECVSVHTINNEALESSSSIGPSAVTASMDSLKIDELVQVGRTPSFYKLGRLLGKGTFGEVFAGELVNEDGHGGCAAVGTSELPLEAALKFEPRIRNCRDQGPPKEWEVYDALVDCQGIPRVHYKGIHGDHYVMVMDMLGPSMWKILAATGHAMSSKMVSCIAVEALAIFESIHSRGYIHGDVKPGNILAGQPSTPANNKLFFADLGLATRWRDGATGHHVEYDQQPHIFRGTSVYASVHSLLGRTRSRRDDLESLAYTLIYLHTGMLPWGDIKGDKKHFFINKKKMETSPEELCRSCPAPFKEFLEIVANMKFDEEPNYAKLISLFDGLIGPDPAVTRINIDRAVEVSSCRSYACYCSFQRLNSSTIYQVRRRLGSLNCEEVHEKPNREIRSGVPTTQWMTFYNARPAMKQRCLENVSEGSLDHHIEKAIARGLLISCVGSCNNLWTIITDDGTGFSSQIYQISRDFLPMEWIQDQWEKGYFISSVAGTSNGRTLVIMSQGTKYTEQSFITRKYFPIQWINKKWKEGYHVTSMATSENRWGVVMSQNAGFSHQVVELDFRYPMEGVRRRWDKGYQVTAAAATSYQTALILSIPSDRADQVGNRQEVKCTSKLQRDKIREKWANNLYLTCICYGRTMA
;
A
#
# COMPACT_ATOMS: atom_id res chain seq x y z
N MET A 1 -34.43 21.04 -49.55
CA MET A 1 -33.48 22.05 -50.05
C MET A 1 -32.08 21.51 -49.81
N ILE A 2 -31.47 20.86 -50.82
CA ILE A 2 -30.44 21.43 -51.73
C ILE A 2 -29.09 21.48 -50.98
N LEU A 3 -28.00 20.75 -51.27
CA LEU A 3 -27.41 19.98 -52.40
C LEU A 3 -26.49 18.87 -51.80
N ALA A 4 -26.40 17.61 -52.26
CA ALA A 4 -25.90 17.06 -53.55
C ALA A 4 -24.34 17.02 -53.65
N ILE A 5 -23.72 15.82 -53.77
CA ILE A 5 -23.11 15.23 -55.01
C ILE A 5 -21.56 15.49 -55.03
N GLU A 6 -20.59 14.60 -55.33
CA GLU A 6 -20.53 13.25 -55.92
C GLU A 6 -19.10 12.62 -55.83
N TYR A 7 -19.06 11.30 -56.05
CA TYR A 7 -18.06 10.39 -56.68
C TYR A 7 -16.56 10.37 -56.34
N GLY A 8 -16.12 9.13 -56.01
CA GLY A 8 -14.86 8.54 -56.46
C GLY A 8 -15.03 7.03 -56.71
N ARG A 9 -14.97 6.60 -57.98
CA ARG A 9 -14.94 5.20 -58.44
C ARG A 9 -13.54 4.60 -58.25
N GLY A 10 -13.47 3.28 -58.01
CA GLY A 10 -12.26 2.46 -58.20
C GLY A 10 -12.57 0.97 -57.99
N GLU A 11 -12.52 0.20 -59.07
CA GLU A 11 -12.95 -1.19 -59.23
C GLU A 11 -12.01 -2.23 -58.61
N GLY A 12 -12.53 -3.45 -58.35
CA GLY A 12 -11.70 -4.66 -58.13
C GLY A 12 -12.41 -5.79 -57.36
N GLN A 13 -13.16 -6.64 -58.06
CA GLN A 13 -13.58 -8.00 -57.64
C GLN A 13 -12.53 -9.05 -58.09
N PRO A 14 -12.61 -10.38 -57.80
CA PRO A 14 -13.56 -11.15 -56.95
C PRO A 14 -12.94 -12.25 -56.04
N GLY A 15 -13.76 -12.81 -55.15
CA GLY A 15 -13.81 -14.27 -54.96
C GLY A 15 -13.22 -14.89 -53.68
N SER A 16 -14.08 -15.35 -52.75
CA SER A 16 -14.30 -16.78 -52.49
C SER A 16 -15.31 -16.98 -51.36
N GLN A 17 -16.15 -18.00 -51.51
CA GLN A 17 -17.29 -18.35 -50.69
C GLN A 17 -16.90 -18.90 -49.31
N ALA A 18 -17.68 -18.58 -48.26
CA ALA A 18 -18.08 -19.54 -47.23
C ALA A 18 -19.23 -18.98 -46.37
N SER A 19 -20.34 -19.72 -46.34
CA SER A 19 -21.54 -19.48 -45.55
C SER A 19 -21.32 -19.71 -44.04
N PRO A 20 -22.16 -19.16 -43.14
CA PRO A 20 -21.88 -19.03 -41.72
C PRO A 20 -22.40 -20.23 -40.90
N PRO A 21 -21.87 -20.42 -39.67
CA PRO A 21 -22.68 -21.03 -38.63
C PRO A 21 -22.71 -20.21 -37.34
N ARG A 22 -23.95 -19.81 -37.00
CA ARG A 22 -24.63 -19.95 -35.71
C ARG A 22 -23.79 -19.85 -34.44
N ILE A 23 -24.04 -18.75 -33.72
CA ILE A 23 -23.79 -18.53 -32.30
C ILE A 23 -24.66 -19.48 -31.46
N PRO A 24 -24.10 -20.16 -30.44
CA PRO A 24 -24.87 -20.54 -29.26
C PRO A 24 -24.41 -19.74 -28.03
N TYR A 25 -25.40 -19.20 -27.34
CA TYR A 25 -25.31 -18.67 -25.99
C TYR A 25 -24.71 -19.72 -25.03
N GLY A 26 -23.73 -19.33 -24.22
CA GLY A 26 -23.18 -20.13 -23.13
C GLY A 26 -22.88 -19.24 -21.93
N TYR A 27 -23.67 -19.39 -20.87
CA TYR A 27 -23.37 -18.92 -19.52
C TYR A 27 -22.05 -19.54 -19.05
N GLY A 28 -21.01 -18.72 -18.89
CA GLY A 28 -19.74 -19.11 -18.28
C GLY A 28 -19.66 -18.61 -16.85
N GLY A 29 -20.02 -19.47 -15.90
CA GLY A 29 -19.81 -19.24 -14.48
C GLY A 29 -18.32 -19.09 -14.15
N GLY A 30 -18.02 -18.11 -13.31
CA GLY A 30 -16.71 -17.96 -12.71
C GLY A 30 -16.50 -19.03 -11.65
N GLU A 31 -15.53 -19.92 -11.88
CA GLU A 31 -14.94 -20.73 -10.82
C GLU A 31 -13.53 -20.21 -10.53
N GLY A 32 -13.37 -19.66 -9.33
CA GLY A 32 -12.09 -19.33 -8.74
C GLY A 32 -11.29 -20.60 -8.49
N LEU A 33 -10.15 -20.73 -9.17
CA LEU A 33 -9.13 -21.74 -8.88
C LEU A 33 -8.56 -21.49 -7.47
N PHE A 34 -9.02 -22.30 -6.51
CA PHE A 34 -8.43 -22.41 -5.19
C PHE A 34 -6.97 -22.88 -5.30
N GLN A 35 -6.09 -22.04 -4.77
CA GLN A 35 -4.64 -22.16 -4.88
C GLN A 35 -4.07 -23.16 -3.88
N ALA A 36 -3.12 -23.98 -4.32
CA ALA A 36 -2.48 -24.99 -3.49
C ALA A 36 -1.36 -24.41 -2.59
N LEU A 37 -1.22 -25.01 -1.41
CA LEU A 37 -0.18 -24.84 -0.40
C LEU A 37 0.55 -26.20 -0.29
N TYR A 38 1.89 -26.22 -0.23
CA TYR A 38 2.67 -27.47 -0.31
C TYR A 38 3.62 -27.62 0.88
N TYR A 39 3.70 -28.84 1.44
CA TYR A 39 4.44 -29.19 2.66
C TYR A 39 5.20 -30.51 2.48
N ARG A 40 6.33 -30.65 3.19
CA ARG A 40 7.00 -31.94 3.44
C ARG A 40 6.41 -32.53 4.74
N PRO A 41 5.81 -33.73 4.74
CA PRO A 41 5.31 -34.35 5.97
C PRO A 41 6.45 -34.89 6.85
N SER A 42 6.37 -34.64 8.15
CA SER A 42 7.22 -35.26 9.18
C SER A 42 6.81 -36.72 9.42
N THR A 43 7.79 -37.61 9.63
CA THR A 43 7.54 -38.97 10.14
C THR A 43 6.89 -38.91 11.55
N PRO A 44 5.91 -39.76 11.89
CA PRO A 44 5.13 -39.57 13.11
C PRO A 44 5.85 -40.17 14.33
N THR A 45 6.34 -39.32 15.22
CA THR A 45 6.49 -39.67 16.64
C THR A 45 5.23 -39.19 17.37
N VAL A 46 4.36 -40.12 17.76
CA VAL A 46 3.07 -39.82 18.39
C VAL A 46 3.25 -39.62 19.91
N PRO A 47 2.82 -38.47 20.49
CA PRO A 47 2.80 -38.27 21.93
C PRO A 47 1.79 -39.20 22.65
N ARG A 48 2.11 -39.58 23.89
CA ARG A 48 1.41 -40.62 24.69
C ARG A 48 -0.08 -40.35 24.99
N ASP A 49 -0.64 -39.19 24.70
CA ASP A 49 -2.02 -38.82 25.07
C ASP A 49 -3.10 -39.24 24.06
N THR A 50 -2.73 -39.70 22.86
CA THR A 50 -3.69 -40.11 21.82
C THR A 50 -4.22 -41.55 22.04
N ARG A 51 -3.68 -42.31 23.00
CA ARG A 51 -4.12 -43.69 23.29
C ARG A 51 -5.48 -43.79 23.98
N ARG A 52 -5.95 -42.73 24.66
CA ARG A 52 -7.26 -42.76 25.36
C ARG A 52 -8.46 -42.46 24.46
N ARG A 53 -8.28 -41.76 23.33
CA ARG A 53 -9.38 -41.40 22.41
C ARG A 53 -9.70 -42.47 21.37
N VAL A 54 -8.77 -43.38 21.08
CA VAL A 54 -8.98 -44.49 20.11
C VAL A 54 -9.69 -45.71 20.75
N ALA A 55 -9.70 -45.83 22.08
CA ALA A 55 -10.37 -46.92 22.79
C ALA A 55 -11.91 -46.79 22.82
N VAL A 56 -12.45 -45.57 22.69
CA VAL A 56 -13.90 -45.31 22.71
C VAL A 56 -14.55 -45.61 21.35
N LEU A 57 -13.82 -45.43 20.24
CA LEU A 57 -14.35 -45.65 18.89
C LEU A 57 -14.42 -47.14 18.48
N ARG A 58 -13.67 -48.02 19.14
CA ARG A 58 -13.66 -49.48 18.85
C ARG A 58 -14.82 -50.26 19.47
N ARG A 59 -15.58 -49.67 20.41
CA ARG A 59 -16.77 -50.32 21.01
C ARG A 59 -18.05 -50.11 20.20
N THR A 60 -18.11 -49.07 19.35
CA THR A 60 -19.32 -48.73 18.59
C THR A 60 -19.47 -49.53 17.28
N ILE A 61 -18.41 -50.18 16.79
CA ILE A 61 -18.41 -50.89 15.49
C ILE A 61 -18.62 -52.42 15.64
N ARG A 62 -18.86 -52.93 16.86
CA ARG A 62 -19.18 -54.36 17.11
C ARG A 62 -20.67 -54.70 17.17
N GLY A 63 -21.55 -53.79 16.71
CA GLY A 63 -23.01 -53.91 16.87
C GLY A 63 -23.83 -54.25 15.63
N MET A 64 -23.26 -54.36 14.42
CA MET A 64 -24.04 -54.66 13.22
C MET A 64 -23.35 -55.73 12.38
N GLY A 65 -24.04 -56.87 12.25
CA GLY A 65 -23.49 -58.13 11.78
C GLY A 65 -23.64 -58.40 10.28
N ARG A 66 -22.75 -59.28 9.82
CA ARG A 66 -22.91 -60.42 8.88
C ARG A 66 -23.80 -60.23 7.65
N SER A 67 -23.15 -60.17 6.47
CA SER A 67 -23.26 -61.20 5.42
C SER A 67 -22.28 -60.94 4.24
N GLY A 68 -21.65 -62.00 3.74
CA GLY A 68 -21.33 -62.20 2.32
C GLY A 68 -20.17 -61.48 1.64
N THR A 69 -19.11 -62.24 1.36
CA THR A 69 -18.21 -62.19 0.18
C THR A 69 -17.28 -60.99 -0.06
N PHE A 70 -15.96 -61.25 -0.01
CA PHE A 70 -14.91 -60.44 -0.65
C PHE A 70 -14.87 -60.69 -2.17
N PRO A 71 -14.64 -59.65 -2.98
CA PRO A 71 -13.61 -59.77 -4.01
C PRO A 71 -12.66 -58.56 -4.08
N SER A 72 -11.66 -58.73 -4.96
CA SER A 72 -10.33 -58.15 -5.09
C SER A 72 -10.20 -56.65 -5.46
N THR A 73 -9.06 -56.09 -5.03
CA THR A 73 -8.26 -54.99 -5.59
C THR A 73 -8.85 -54.17 -6.74
N THR A 74 -9.68 -53.18 -6.41
CA THR A 74 -9.78 -51.85 -7.04
C THR A 74 -10.81 -51.04 -6.25
N ASP A 75 -10.45 -50.58 -5.04
CA ASP A 75 -11.29 -49.60 -4.32
C ASP A 75 -10.56 -48.95 -3.12
N SER A 76 -9.38 -48.40 -3.37
CA SER A 76 -8.69 -47.52 -2.41
C SER A 76 -8.96 -46.03 -2.65
N PHE A 77 -9.79 -45.70 -3.65
CA PHE A 77 -10.16 -44.32 -4.00
C PHE A 77 -11.51 -43.86 -3.44
N ALA A 78 -12.30 -44.75 -2.82
CA ALA A 78 -13.63 -44.42 -2.31
C ALA A 78 -13.68 -43.93 -0.85
N LEU A 79 -12.60 -44.09 -0.07
CA LEU A 79 -12.53 -43.60 1.33
C LEU A 79 -12.03 -42.15 1.48
N TYR A 80 -11.71 -41.47 0.38
CA TYR A 80 -11.24 -40.06 0.38
C TYR A 80 -12.32 -39.03 0.01
N LYS A 81 -13.60 -39.45 -0.09
CA LYS A 81 -14.73 -38.55 -0.44
C LYS A 81 -15.70 -38.25 0.70
N PHE A 82 -15.54 -38.82 1.89
CA PHE A 82 -16.49 -38.64 2.99
C PHE A 82 -16.01 -37.79 4.17
N ASP A 83 -15.03 -36.91 3.96
CA ASP A 83 -14.59 -35.95 5.01
C ASP A 83 -14.32 -34.53 4.47
N LYS A 84 -14.83 -34.19 3.29
CA LYS A 84 -14.74 -32.82 2.75
C LYS A 84 -15.79 -31.88 3.34
N GLU A 85 -17.02 -32.35 3.53
CA GLU A 85 -18.14 -31.54 4.03
C GLU A 85 -18.02 -31.22 5.53
N ARG A 86 -17.47 -32.16 6.33
CA ARG A 86 -17.34 -31.99 7.79
C ARG A 86 -16.14 -31.11 8.17
N VAL A 87 -15.05 -31.20 7.41
CA VAL A 87 -13.89 -30.29 7.53
C VAL A 87 -14.24 -28.90 7.02
N LYS A 88 -15.03 -28.78 5.94
CA LYS A 88 -15.55 -27.49 5.47
C LYS A 88 -16.41 -26.79 6.52
N LYS A 89 -17.36 -27.52 7.14
CA LYS A 89 -18.18 -26.97 8.23
C LYS A 89 -17.39 -26.59 9.49
N LYS A 90 -16.30 -27.32 9.79
CA LYS A 90 -15.44 -27.02 10.95
C LYS A 90 -14.47 -25.87 10.68
N MET A 91 -13.96 -25.74 9.46
CA MET A 91 -13.16 -24.58 9.02
C MET A 91 -13.99 -23.31 8.87
N GLU A 92 -15.28 -23.41 8.50
CA GLU A 92 -16.20 -22.26 8.45
C GLU A 92 -16.67 -21.82 9.85
N GLN A 93 -16.72 -22.71 10.83
CA GLN A 93 -17.08 -22.36 12.23
C GLN A 93 -15.90 -21.90 13.10
N GLU A 94 -14.65 -22.29 12.79
CA GLU A 94 -13.46 -21.88 13.57
C GLU A 94 -12.74 -20.63 12.99
N CYS A 95 -13.14 -20.11 11.81
CA CYS A 95 -12.60 -18.87 11.22
C CYS A 95 -13.33 -17.58 11.63
N VAL A 96 -14.33 -17.64 12.50
CA VAL A 96 -15.01 -16.45 13.04
C VAL A 96 -14.35 -16.00 14.34
N SER A 97 -13.17 -15.37 14.23
CA SER A 97 -12.62 -14.44 15.25
C SER A 97 -11.31 -13.79 14.79
N VAL A 98 -11.25 -13.28 13.57
CA VAL A 98 -10.27 -12.25 13.19
C VAL A 98 -11.01 -11.22 12.34
N HIS A 99 -11.40 -10.10 12.95
CA HIS A 99 -12.10 -9.01 12.27
C HIS A 99 -11.21 -8.42 11.17
N THR A 100 -11.41 -8.87 9.94
CA THR A 100 -11.03 -8.16 8.72
C THR A 100 -12.24 -7.33 8.34
N ILE A 101 -12.20 -6.02 8.58
CA ILE A 101 -13.24 -5.10 8.11
C ILE A 101 -13.10 -5.04 6.59
N ASN A 102 -14.00 -5.71 5.88
CA ASN A 102 -14.16 -5.54 4.44
C ASN A 102 -14.79 -4.16 4.18
N ASN A 103 -14.00 -3.25 3.61
CA ASN A 103 -14.44 -1.93 3.15
C ASN A 103 -15.10 -2.04 1.76
N GLU A 104 -16.25 -2.70 1.69
CA GLU A 104 -17.11 -2.72 0.51
C GLU A 104 -18.49 -2.17 0.84
N ALA A 105 -18.56 -0.87 1.10
CA ALA A 105 -19.77 -0.08 0.91
C ALA A 105 -19.36 1.37 0.68
N LEU A 106 -19.89 1.97 -0.40
CA LEU A 106 -19.72 3.36 -0.86
C LEU A 106 -18.47 3.67 -1.71
N GLU A 107 -18.33 3.03 -2.88
CA GLU A 107 -17.68 3.63 -4.06
C GLU A 107 -18.54 3.48 -5.34
N SER A 108 -19.86 3.33 -5.20
CA SER A 108 -20.80 3.25 -6.32
C SER A 108 -21.92 4.29 -6.22
N SER A 109 -21.67 5.49 -6.71
CA SER A 109 -22.73 6.38 -7.19
C SER A 109 -22.19 7.26 -8.31
N SER A 110 -21.85 6.62 -9.44
CA SER A 110 -21.68 7.28 -10.73
C SER A 110 -22.71 6.66 -11.68
N SER A 111 -23.70 7.49 -12.07
CA SER A 111 -24.73 7.29 -13.11
C SER A 111 -25.67 6.08 -12.99
N ILE A 112 -26.97 6.34 -12.73
CA ILE A 112 -28.17 5.77 -13.41
C ILE A 112 -29.42 6.49 -12.82
N GLY A 113 -30.35 6.91 -13.69
CA GLY A 113 -31.66 7.50 -13.34
C GLY A 113 -32.65 6.49 -12.72
N PRO A 114 -33.87 6.92 -12.33
CA PRO A 114 -34.62 6.27 -11.26
C PRO A 114 -35.36 5.02 -11.76
N SER A 115 -35.04 3.86 -11.20
CA SER A 115 -36.05 2.85 -10.92
C SER A 115 -35.55 1.83 -9.88
N ALA A 116 -36.49 1.44 -9.02
CA ALA A 116 -36.33 0.78 -7.73
C ALA A 116 -35.53 -0.53 -7.72
N VAL A 117 -34.56 -0.62 -6.79
CA VAL A 117 -34.37 -1.79 -5.91
C VAL A 117 -33.80 -1.29 -4.58
N THR A 118 -34.66 -1.12 -3.58
CA THR A 118 -34.28 -0.78 -2.20
C THR A 118 -33.85 -2.05 -1.45
N ALA A 119 -32.55 -2.22 -1.23
CA ALA A 119 -32.02 -3.05 -0.15
C ALA A 119 -31.62 -2.11 0.98
N SER A 120 -32.39 -2.09 2.07
CA SER A 120 -32.15 -1.25 3.24
C SER A 120 -30.97 -1.81 4.06
N MET A 121 -29.84 -1.11 4.05
CA MET A 121 -28.92 -1.14 5.18
C MET A 121 -29.42 -0.14 6.20
N ASP A 122 -29.80 -0.62 7.38
CA ASP A 122 -30.35 0.20 8.47
C ASP A 122 -29.41 1.35 8.83
N SER A 123 -29.91 2.58 8.75
CA SER A 123 -29.29 3.77 9.33
C SER A 123 -29.15 3.62 10.84
N LEU A 124 -28.09 4.20 11.45
CA LEU A 124 -27.90 4.16 12.91
C LEU A 124 -29.17 4.70 13.62
N LYS A 125 -29.72 3.93 14.55
CA LYS A 125 -30.80 4.40 15.45
C LYS A 125 -30.15 5.24 16.54
N ILE A 126 -30.02 6.54 16.30
CA ILE A 126 -29.51 7.51 17.26
C ILE A 126 -30.70 8.34 17.76
N ASP A 127 -30.75 8.60 19.06
CA ASP A 127 -31.79 9.43 19.65
C ASP A 127 -31.79 10.83 19.03
N GLU A 128 -32.97 11.42 18.80
CA GLU A 128 -33.09 12.76 18.21
C GLU A 128 -32.51 13.87 19.10
N LEU A 129 -32.43 13.64 20.42
CA LEU A 129 -31.85 14.53 21.41
C LEU A 129 -30.65 13.88 22.08
N VAL A 130 -29.50 14.54 21.98
CA VAL A 130 -28.22 14.05 22.48
C VAL A 130 -27.78 14.92 23.64
N GLN A 131 -27.72 14.36 24.84
CA GLN A 131 -27.27 15.08 26.03
C GLN A 131 -25.76 15.22 26.00
N VAL A 132 -25.27 16.44 26.28
CA VAL A 132 -23.84 16.75 26.29
C VAL A 132 -23.39 17.11 27.71
N GLY A 133 -22.47 16.31 28.25
CA GLY A 133 -21.89 16.54 29.57
C GLY A 133 -22.85 16.25 30.72
N ARG A 134 -22.60 16.88 31.87
CA ARG A 134 -23.44 16.78 33.08
C ARG A 134 -24.42 17.95 33.23
N THR A 135 -24.44 18.86 32.25
CA THR A 135 -25.35 20.01 32.21
C THR A 135 -26.66 19.63 31.51
N PRO A 136 -27.75 20.38 31.74
CA PRO A 136 -29.02 20.22 31.04
C PRO A 136 -28.94 20.82 29.62
N SER A 137 -27.94 20.42 28.84
CA SER A 137 -27.67 20.93 27.49
C SER A 137 -27.79 19.79 26.49
N PHE A 138 -28.63 19.99 25.48
CA PHE A 138 -28.96 18.96 24.49
C PHE A 138 -28.67 19.48 23.08
N TYR A 139 -28.19 18.61 22.21
CA TYR A 139 -28.20 18.85 20.78
C TYR A 139 -29.34 18.08 20.14
N LYS A 140 -30.20 18.80 19.42
CA LYS A 140 -31.16 18.20 18.52
C LYS A 140 -30.45 17.81 17.23
N LEU A 141 -30.48 16.53 16.88
CA LEU A 141 -29.89 16.03 15.65
C LEU A 141 -30.68 16.50 14.43
N GLY A 142 -29.94 16.98 13.44
CA GLY A 142 -30.43 17.39 12.14
C GLY A 142 -29.96 16.44 11.04
N ARG A 143 -29.74 17.01 9.85
CA ARG A 143 -29.35 16.24 8.66
C ARG A 143 -27.99 15.54 8.83
N LEU A 144 -27.84 14.38 8.18
CA LEU A 144 -26.55 13.72 7.99
C LEU A 144 -25.64 14.62 7.12
N LEU A 145 -24.47 14.96 7.64
CA LEU A 145 -23.46 15.77 6.95
C LEU A 145 -22.48 14.91 6.16
N GLY A 146 -22.15 13.73 6.68
CA GLY A 146 -21.25 12.78 6.06
C GLY A 146 -21.24 11.42 6.76
N LYS A 147 -20.84 10.39 6.02
CA LYS A 147 -20.65 9.03 6.52
C LYS A 147 -19.24 8.58 6.16
N GLY A 148 -18.46 8.19 7.16
CA GLY A 148 -17.08 7.72 7.00
C GLY A 148 -16.94 6.24 7.36
N THR A 149 -15.71 5.73 7.28
CA THR A 149 -15.39 4.34 7.66
C THR A 149 -15.61 4.07 9.15
N PHE A 150 -15.44 5.10 9.99
CA PHE A 150 -15.45 4.97 11.44
C PHE A 150 -16.76 5.42 12.10
N GLY A 151 -17.63 6.13 11.36
CA GLY A 151 -18.82 6.71 11.95
C GLY A 151 -19.65 7.60 11.03
N GLU A 152 -20.72 8.16 11.59
CA GLU A 152 -21.64 9.07 10.92
C GLU A 152 -21.56 10.45 11.59
N VAL A 153 -21.65 11.51 10.79
CA VAL A 153 -21.57 12.90 11.24
C VAL A 153 -22.87 13.61 10.92
N PHE A 154 -23.50 14.21 11.93
CA PHE A 154 -24.77 14.91 11.83
C PHE A 154 -24.62 16.38 12.19
N ALA A 155 -25.48 17.22 11.62
CA ALA A 155 -25.69 18.57 12.12
C ALA A 155 -26.40 18.49 13.49
N GLY A 156 -26.05 19.37 14.41
CA GLY A 156 -26.78 19.53 15.66
C GLY A 156 -27.06 20.98 15.98
N GLU A 157 -28.24 21.24 16.54
CA GLU A 157 -28.66 22.53 17.06
C GLU A 157 -28.79 22.45 18.58
N LEU A 158 -28.16 23.38 19.30
CA LEU A 158 -28.21 23.44 20.76
C LEU A 158 -29.62 23.85 21.21
N VAL A 159 -30.24 23.01 22.03
CA VAL A 159 -31.59 23.21 22.58
C VAL A 159 -31.59 23.03 24.10
N ASN A 160 -32.56 23.66 24.76
CA ASN A 160 -32.82 23.45 26.19
C ASN A 160 -33.61 22.15 26.41
N GLU A 161 -33.75 21.72 27.68
CA GLU A 161 -34.52 20.53 28.09
C GLU A 161 -35.92 20.44 27.48
N ASP A 162 -36.59 21.58 27.27
CA ASP A 162 -37.94 21.65 26.70
C ASP A 162 -37.98 21.54 25.16
N GLY A 163 -36.86 21.27 24.50
CA GLY A 163 -36.77 21.10 23.04
C GLY A 163 -36.97 22.37 22.21
N HIS A 164 -37.07 23.54 22.84
CA HIS A 164 -37.20 24.84 22.19
C HIS A 164 -35.82 25.49 21.96
N GLY A 165 -35.64 26.12 20.80
CA GLY A 165 -34.38 26.73 20.35
C GLY A 165 -33.84 27.76 21.34
N GLY A 166 -32.59 27.55 21.77
CA GLY A 166 -31.95 28.33 22.82
C GLY A 166 -31.50 29.73 22.37
N CYS A 167 -32.41 30.68 22.23
CA CYS A 167 -32.07 32.11 22.19
C CYS A 167 -31.94 32.74 23.59
N ALA A 168 -32.31 32.04 24.67
CA ALA A 168 -32.46 32.62 26.01
C ALA A 168 -31.33 32.32 27.02
N ALA A 169 -30.26 31.61 26.62
CA ALA A 169 -29.11 31.33 27.48
C ALA A 169 -27.80 31.94 26.91
N VAL A 170 -27.85 33.20 26.46
CA VAL A 170 -26.71 33.92 25.86
C VAL A 170 -25.61 34.29 26.88
N GLY A 171 -25.64 33.75 28.11
CA GLY A 171 -24.72 34.18 29.18
C GLY A 171 -23.71 33.16 29.71
N THR A 172 -23.93 31.84 29.56
CA THR A 172 -23.24 30.87 30.44
C THR A 172 -22.83 29.53 29.82
N SER A 173 -23.18 29.23 28.56
CA SER A 173 -22.79 27.96 27.92
C SER A 173 -21.57 28.15 27.02
N GLU A 174 -20.50 27.40 27.25
CA GLU A 174 -19.30 27.38 26.39
C GLU A 174 -19.52 26.62 25.06
N LEU A 175 -20.71 26.04 24.85
CA LEU A 175 -21.04 25.21 23.69
C LEU A 175 -21.62 26.04 22.52
N PRO A 176 -21.30 25.70 21.25
CA PRO A 176 -21.80 26.42 20.09
C PRO A 176 -23.28 26.11 19.79
N LEU A 177 -24.01 27.10 19.25
CA LEU A 177 -25.41 26.94 18.83
C LEU A 177 -25.58 25.89 17.73
N GLU A 178 -24.68 25.88 16.75
CA GLU A 178 -24.62 24.85 15.71
C GLU A 178 -23.31 24.07 15.82
N ALA A 179 -23.40 22.75 15.74
CA ALA A 179 -22.26 21.86 15.83
C ALA A 179 -22.35 20.70 14.83
N ALA A 180 -21.20 20.08 14.57
CA ALA A 180 -21.15 18.77 13.95
C ALA A 180 -20.96 17.70 15.04
N LEU A 181 -21.82 16.68 15.03
CA LEU A 181 -21.79 15.57 15.98
C LEU A 181 -21.36 14.30 15.25
N LYS A 182 -20.18 13.78 15.60
CA LYS A 182 -19.66 12.51 15.08
C LYS A 182 -19.98 11.39 16.04
N PHE A 183 -20.58 10.32 15.51
CA PHE A 183 -20.92 9.10 16.24
C PHE A 183 -20.10 7.92 15.72
N GLU A 184 -19.41 7.23 16.62
CA GLU A 184 -18.68 6.00 16.32
C GLU A 184 -19.20 4.84 17.20
N PRO A 185 -19.56 3.68 16.63
CA PRO A 185 -20.10 2.56 17.40
C PRO A 185 -19.12 2.01 18.45
N ARG A 186 -19.64 1.64 19.62
CA ARG A 186 -18.91 0.96 20.69
C ARG A 186 -19.13 -0.55 20.58
N ILE A 187 -18.06 -1.31 20.40
CA ILE A 187 -18.16 -2.79 20.39
C ILE A 187 -18.25 -3.27 21.84
N ARG A 188 -19.48 -3.54 22.31
CA ARG A 188 -19.81 -3.92 23.70
C ARG A 188 -18.98 -5.07 24.29
N ASN A 189 -18.44 -5.97 23.46
CA ASN A 189 -17.72 -7.18 23.90
C ASN A 189 -16.18 -7.07 23.87
N CYS A 190 -15.60 -5.93 23.48
CA CYS A 190 -14.16 -5.70 23.52
C CYS A 190 -13.80 -4.86 24.76
N ARG A 191 -13.36 -5.50 25.84
CA ARG A 191 -12.95 -4.83 27.10
C ARG A 191 -11.78 -3.85 26.95
N ASP A 192 -11.08 -3.87 25.81
CA ASP A 192 -9.88 -3.07 25.54
C ASP A 192 -10.10 -1.86 24.61
N GLN A 193 -11.33 -1.61 24.14
CA GLN A 193 -11.59 -0.42 23.30
C GLN A 193 -11.84 0.81 24.15
N GLY A 194 -10.76 1.51 24.48
CA GLY A 194 -10.79 2.89 24.97
C GLY A 194 -11.43 3.86 23.95
N PRO A 195 -11.47 5.17 24.25
CA PRO A 195 -11.97 6.16 23.32
C PRO A 195 -11.24 6.12 21.97
N PRO A 196 -11.87 6.59 20.88
CA PRO A 196 -11.25 6.63 19.56
C PRO A 196 -9.91 7.37 19.58
N LYS A 197 -8.90 6.83 18.90
CA LYS A 197 -7.55 7.43 18.83
C LYS A 197 -7.59 8.87 18.32
N GLU A 198 -8.53 9.17 17.44
CA GLU A 198 -8.78 10.50 16.87
C GLU A 198 -8.95 11.58 17.96
N TRP A 199 -9.56 11.24 19.11
CA TRP A 199 -9.79 12.19 20.20
C TRP A 199 -8.49 12.73 20.78
N GLU A 200 -7.47 11.87 20.92
CA GLU A 200 -6.14 12.28 21.39
C GLU A 200 -5.42 13.15 20.36
N VAL A 201 -5.69 12.95 19.07
CA VAL A 201 -5.10 13.76 18.00
C VAL A 201 -5.69 15.17 18.04
N TYR A 202 -7.01 15.30 18.19
CA TYR A 202 -7.64 16.62 18.36
C TYR A 202 -7.11 17.35 19.60
N ASP A 203 -6.90 16.66 20.72
CA ASP A 203 -6.29 17.28 21.91
C ASP A 203 -4.88 17.80 21.64
N ALA A 204 -4.06 17.03 20.92
CA ALA A 204 -2.70 17.43 20.57
C ALA A 204 -2.65 18.60 19.55
N LEU A 205 -3.73 18.80 18.80
CA LEU A 205 -3.85 19.81 17.74
C LEU A 205 -4.81 20.95 18.08
N VAL A 206 -5.23 21.10 19.34
CA VAL A 206 -6.25 22.08 19.76
C VAL A 206 -5.94 23.53 19.37
N ASP A 207 -4.66 23.91 19.35
CA ASP A 207 -4.21 25.27 18.96
C ASP A 207 -3.83 25.39 17.48
N CYS A 208 -3.96 24.31 16.69
CA CYS A 208 -3.60 24.34 15.28
C CYS A 208 -4.69 25.05 14.48
N GLN A 209 -4.31 26.13 13.81
CA GLN A 209 -5.20 26.77 12.84
C GLN A 209 -5.53 25.80 11.70
N GLY A 210 -6.79 25.80 11.26
CA GLY A 210 -7.28 24.91 10.21
C GLY A 210 -7.59 23.48 10.70
N ILE A 211 -7.70 23.26 12.01
CA ILE A 211 -8.30 22.07 12.61
C ILE A 211 -9.59 22.50 13.33
N PRO A 212 -10.74 21.80 13.14
CA PRO A 212 -11.97 22.16 13.84
C PRO A 212 -11.82 21.94 15.34
N ARG A 213 -12.36 22.87 16.14
CA ARG A 213 -12.35 22.75 17.59
C ARG A 213 -13.31 21.65 18.03
N VAL A 214 -12.86 20.84 19.00
CA VAL A 214 -13.71 19.88 19.69
C VAL A 214 -14.24 20.52 20.97
N HIS A 215 -15.56 20.56 21.11
CA HIS A 215 -16.27 21.16 22.25
C HIS A 215 -16.62 20.13 23.31
N TYR A 216 -16.89 18.90 22.88
CA TYR A 216 -17.24 17.81 23.79
C TYR A 216 -16.83 16.45 23.22
N LYS A 217 -16.46 15.55 24.13
CA LYS A 217 -16.21 14.13 23.87
C LYS A 217 -16.87 13.32 24.97
N GLY A 218 -17.61 12.28 24.60
CA GLY A 218 -18.31 11.46 25.57
C GLY A 218 -18.96 10.23 24.97
N ILE A 219 -19.85 9.63 25.74
CA ILE A 219 -20.57 8.42 25.36
C ILE A 219 -22.06 8.75 25.38
N HIS A 220 -22.76 8.41 24.30
CA HIS A 220 -24.22 8.49 24.21
C HIS A 220 -24.75 7.13 23.74
N GLY A 221 -25.48 6.43 24.61
CA GLY A 221 -25.91 5.05 24.37
C GLY A 221 -24.72 4.13 24.01
N ASP A 222 -24.81 3.47 22.86
CA ASP A 222 -23.79 2.57 22.33
C ASP A 222 -22.75 3.25 21.44
N HIS A 223 -22.62 4.57 21.50
CA HIS A 223 -21.73 5.32 20.62
C HIS A 223 -20.75 6.19 21.42
N TYR A 224 -19.54 6.32 20.90
CA TYR A 224 -18.67 7.44 21.19
C TYR A 224 -19.17 8.65 20.41
N VAL A 225 -19.29 9.79 21.09
CA VAL A 225 -19.78 11.04 20.53
C VAL A 225 -18.70 12.11 20.66
N MET A 226 -18.48 12.84 19.59
CA MET A 226 -17.61 14.00 19.56
C MET A 226 -18.37 15.18 18.91
N VAL A 227 -18.49 16.28 19.65
CA VAL A 227 -19.12 17.53 19.22
C VAL A 227 -18.02 18.48 18.81
N MET A 228 -18.06 18.96 17.58
CA MET A 228 -17.03 19.82 16.99
C MET A 228 -17.65 21.01 16.24
N ASP A 229 -16.82 21.97 15.85
CA ASP A 229 -17.21 23.09 15.01
C ASP A 229 -18.00 22.63 13.78
N MET A 230 -19.10 23.32 13.49
CA MET A 230 -19.78 23.20 12.20
C MET A 230 -18.94 23.88 11.12
N LEU A 231 -18.64 23.15 10.05
CA LEU A 231 -17.85 23.64 8.90
C LEU A 231 -18.70 23.78 7.64
N GLY A 232 -18.15 24.48 6.63
CA GLY A 232 -18.74 24.64 5.31
C GLY A 232 -18.62 23.39 4.43
N PRO A 233 -18.94 23.50 3.12
CA PRO A 233 -18.81 22.38 2.19
C PRO A 233 -17.35 21.92 2.03
N SER A 234 -17.18 20.63 1.78
CA SER A 234 -15.88 20.07 1.40
C SER A 234 -15.46 20.51 0.00
N MET A 235 -14.16 20.51 -0.29
CA MET A 235 -13.62 20.80 -1.63
C MET A 235 -14.17 19.82 -2.66
N TRP A 236 -14.50 18.59 -2.28
CA TRP A 236 -15.23 17.64 -3.14
C TRP A 236 -16.59 18.19 -3.58
N LYS A 237 -17.40 18.70 -2.63
CA LYS A 237 -18.72 19.26 -2.92
C LYS A 237 -18.60 20.53 -3.79
N ILE A 238 -17.61 21.38 -3.50
CA ILE A 238 -17.36 22.59 -4.29
C ILE A 238 -16.93 22.21 -5.72
N LEU A 239 -16.03 21.25 -5.89
CA LEU A 239 -15.57 20.78 -7.20
C LEU A 239 -16.75 20.29 -8.07
N ALA A 240 -17.66 19.50 -7.47
CA ALA A 240 -18.85 19.02 -8.16
C ALA A 240 -19.76 20.17 -8.62
N ALA A 241 -19.89 21.22 -7.80
CA ALA A 241 -20.67 22.41 -8.14
C ALA A 241 -20.01 23.29 -9.23
N THR A 242 -18.69 23.27 -9.36
CA THR A 242 -17.95 24.09 -10.35
C THR A 242 -17.73 23.38 -11.69
N GLY A 243 -18.44 22.29 -11.97
CA GLY A 243 -18.30 21.56 -13.24
C GLY A 243 -17.10 20.62 -13.28
N HIS A 244 -16.69 20.09 -12.13
CA HIS A 244 -15.60 19.12 -11.95
C HIS A 244 -14.18 19.65 -12.19
N ALA A 245 -13.98 20.97 -12.23
CA ALA A 245 -12.66 21.59 -12.23
C ALA A 245 -12.69 22.93 -11.48
N MET A 246 -11.56 23.34 -10.91
CA MET A 246 -11.36 24.65 -10.29
C MET A 246 -10.31 25.45 -11.05
N SER A 247 -10.39 26.78 -10.98
CA SER A 247 -9.37 27.65 -11.61
C SER A 247 -8.01 27.51 -10.94
N SER A 248 -6.93 27.69 -11.71
CA SER A 248 -5.55 27.69 -11.22
C SER A 248 -5.35 28.58 -9.99
N LYS A 249 -6.00 29.76 -9.99
CA LYS A 249 -5.93 30.72 -8.90
C LYS A 249 -6.57 30.19 -7.62
N MET A 250 -7.76 29.62 -7.73
CA MET A 250 -8.47 29.03 -6.58
C MET A 250 -7.68 27.88 -5.98
N VAL A 251 -7.17 26.97 -6.81
CA VAL A 251 -6.37 25.83 -6.36
C VAL A 251 -5.04 26.29 -5.75
N SER A 252 -4.45 27.39 -6.24
CA SER A 252 -3.25 27.99 -5.65
C SER A 252 -3.51 28.58 -4.26
N CYS A 253 -4.66 29.25 -4.04
CA CYS A 253 -5.06 29.69 -2.71
C CYS A 253 -5.22 28.49 -1.75
N ILE A 254 -5.86 27.42 -2.22
CA ILE A 254 -6.02 26.17 -1.46
C ILE A 254 -4.65 25.58 -1.10
N ALA A 255 -3.71 25.55 -2.05
CA ALA A 255 -2.37 25.03 -1.84
C ALA A 255 -1.63 25.78 -0.72
N VAL A 256 -1.62 27.11 -0.78
CA VAL A 256 -0.91 27.96 0.19
C VAL A 256 -1.48 27.79 1.60
N GLU A 257 -2.80 27.78 1.73
CA GLU A 257 -3.44 27.62 3.04
C GLU A 257 -3.27 26.19 3.58
N ALA A 258 -3.40 25.17 2.73
CA ALA A 258 -3.16 23.78 3.12
C ALA A 258 -1.71 23.56 3.60
N LEU A 259 -0.72 24.12 2.91
CA LEU A 259 0.69 24.02 3.30
C LEU A 259 0.96 24.67 4.66
N ALA A 260 0.33 25.82 4.96
CA ALA A 260 0.44 26.46 6.26
C ALA A 260 -0.21 25.63 7.38
N ILE A 261 -1.34 24.98 7.10
CA ILE A 261 -1.99 24.05 8.04
C ILE A 261 -1.09 22.84 8.29
N PHE A 262 -0.50 22.24 7.24
CA PHE A 262 0.43 21.12 7.40
C PHE A 262 1.70 21.51 8.15
N GLU A 263 2.26 22.71 7.95
CA GLU A 263 3.36 23.21 8.78
C GLU A 263 2.99 23.15 10.27
N SER A 264 1.78 23.59 10.62
CA SER A 264 1.26 23.54 12.00
C SER A 264 1.06 22.10 12.50
N ILE A 265 0.36 21.24 11.75
CA ILE A 265 0.12 19.84 12.14
C ILE A 265 1.45 19.09 12.32
N HIS A 266 2.36 19.24 11.36
CA HIS A 266 3.66 18.58 11.38
C HIS A 266 4.53 19.11 12.52
N SER A 267 4.46 20.42 12.85
CA SER A 267 5.17 20.98 14.01
C SER A 267 4.73 20.40 15.36
N ARG A 268 3.51 19.87 15.45
CA ARG A 268 2.98 19.13 16.62
C ARG A 268 3.32 17.64 16.62
N GLY A 269 4.05 17.17 15.62
CA GLY A 269 4.56 15.79 15.55
C GLY A 269 3.60 14.79 14.91
N TYR A 270 2.52 15.25 14.27
CA TYR A 270 1.52 14.43 13.60
C TYR A 270 1.55 14.59 12.10
N ILE A 271 1.08 13.58 11.39
CA ILE A 271 0.64 13.65 9.99
C ILE A 271 -0.85 13.36 9.94
N HIS A 272 -1.55 13.94 8.98
CA HIS A 272 -2.97 13.75 8.73
C HIS A 272 -3.27 12.36 8.17
N GLY A 273 -2.52 11.94 7.14
CA GLY A 273 -2.54 10.57 6.62
C GLY A 273 -3.69 10.18 5.68
N ASP A 274 -4.72 11.02 5.50
CA ASP A 274 -5.79 10.84 4.49
C ASP A 274 -6.19 12.15 3.78
N VAL A 275 -5.21 12.78 3.14
CA VAL A 275 -5.41 14.04 2.41
C VAL A 275 -6.18 13.78 1.11
N LYS A 276 -7.38 14.36 1.01
CA LYS A 276 -8.28 14.24 -0.16
C LYS A 276 -9.29 15.38 -0.20
N PRO A 277 -9.94 15.66 -1.35
CA PRO A 277 -10.94 16.74 -1.45
C PRO A 277 -12.11 16.64 -0.46
N GLY A 278 -12.47 15.43 -0.04
CA GLY A 278 -13.54 15.20 0.94
C GLY A 278 -13.21 15.65 2.36
N ASN A 279 -11.93 15.68 2.73
CA ASN A 279 -11.44 16.00 4.07
C ASN A 279 -10.87 17.43 4.18
N ILE A 280 -10.88 18.18 3.07
CA ILE A 280 -10.57 19.62 3.05
C ILE A 280 -11.90 20.36 2.99
N LEU A 281 -12.22 21.14 4.02
CA LEU A 281 -13.48 21.87 4.15
C LEU A 281 -13.24 23.37 4.18
N ALA A 282 -14.19 24.12 3.63
CA ALA A 282 -14.26 25.55 3.87
C ALA A 282 -14.78 25.83 5.30
N GLY A 283 -14.45 26.99 5.84
CA GLY A 283 -15.11 27.49 7.04
C GLY A 283 -16.60 27.79 6.79
N GLN A 284 -17.34 27.98 7.87
CA GLN A 284 -18.79 28.17 7.79
C GLN A 284 -19.15 29.47 7.03
N PRO A 285 -20.13 29.43 6.10
CA PRO A 285 -20.63 30.62 5.43
C PRO A 285 -21.08 31.69 6.43
N SER A 286 -20.95 32.96 6.05
CA SER A 286 -21.38 34.09 6.89
C SER A 286 -20.66 34.23 8.24
N THR A 287 -19.54 33.51 8.44
CA THR A 287 -18.64 33.69 9.59
C THR A 287 -17.32 34.33 9.15
N PRO A 288 -16.52 34.90 10.08
CA PRO A 288 -15.16 35.36 9.78
C PRO A 288 -14.22 34.24 9.26
N ALA A 289 -14.62 32.97 9.41
CA ALA A 289 -13.90 31.81 8.92
C ALA A 289 -14.30 31.38 7.50
N ASN A 290 -15.29 32.02 6.83
CA ASN A 290 -15.80 31.60 5.51
C ASN A 290 -14.70 31.46 4.43
N ASN A 291 -13.63 32.25 4.52
CA ASN A 291 -12.51 32.20 3.57
C ASN A 291 -11.34 31.33 4.04
N LYS A 292 -11.51 30.54 5.11
CA LYS A 292 -10.47 29.67 5.67
C LYS A 292 -10.70 28.22 5.29
N LEU A 293 -9.62 27.45 5.24
CA LEU A 293 -9.62 26.00 5.10
C LEU A 293 -9.47 25.30 6.43
N PHE A 294 -10.09 24.13 6.50
CA PHE A 294 -10.00 23.21 7.60
C PHE A 294 -9.75 21.80 7.08
N PHE A 295 -8.91 21.05 7.79
CA PHE A 295 -8.74 19.62 7.61
C PHE A 295 -9.55 18.90 8.68
N ALA A 296 -10.47 18.05 8.22
CA ALA A 296 -11.30 17.20 9.07
C ALA A 296 -10.95 15.72 8.89
N ASP A 297 -11.49 14.89 9.78
CA ASP A 297 -11.28 13.44 9.83
C ASP A 297 -9.81 13.07 10.09
N LEU A 298 -9.45 13.05 11.37
CA LEU A 298 -8.12 12.70 11.87
C LEU A 298 -8.03 11.22 12.26
N GLY A 299 -8.99 10.38 11.83
CA GLY A 299 -9.04 8.96 12.19
C GLY A 299 -7.85 8.14 11.69
N LEU A 300 -7.14 8.63 10.66
CA LEU A 300 -5.93 8.01 10.11
C LEU A 300 -4.64 8.77 10.46
N ALA A 301 -4.73 9.80 11.29
CA ALA A 301 -3.59 10.59 11.71
C ALA A 301 -2.65 9.76 12.59
N THR A 302 -1.34 9.91 12.36
CA THR A 302 -0.31 9.17 13.08
C THR A 302 0.84 10.09 13.44
N ARG A 303 1.62 9.71 14.47
CA ARG A 303 2.84 10.45 14.82
C ARG A 303 3.95 10.16 13.81
N TRP A 304 4.66 11.19 13.36
CA TRP A 304 5.89 11.04 12.56
C TRP A 304 7.16 11.19 13.40
N ARG A 305 7.03 11.69 14.64
CA ARG A 305 8.10 11.69 15.64
C ARG A 305 7.61 11.20 16.99
N ASP A 306 8.52 10.61 17.74
CA ASP A 306 8.28 10.19 19.10
C ASP A 306 8.02 11.41 20.01
N GLY A 307 7.01 11.30 20.87
CA GLY A 307 6.54 12.42 21.70
C GLY A 307 7.48 12.76 22.86
N ALA A 308 8.25 11.78 23.34
CA ALA A 308 9.13 11.95 24.51
C ALA A 308 10.51 12.45 24.10
N THR A 309 11.06 11.85 23.03
CA THR A 309 12.42 12.12 22.56
C THR A 309 12.44 13.20 21.47
N GLY A 310 11.35 13.37 20.72
CA GLY A 310 11.31 14.24 19.54
C GLY A 310 11.97 13.63 18.29
N HIS A 311 12.53 12.42 18.39
CA HIS A 311 13.19 11.73 17.29
C HIS A 311 12.18 11.27 16.24
N HIS A 312 12.57 11.27 14.97
CA HIS A 312 11.75 10.74 13.89
C HIS A 312 11.42 9.26 14.14
N VAL A 313 10.19 8.83 13.81
CA VAL A 313 9.79 7.43 13.93
C VAL A 313 10.66 6.55 13.04
N GLU A 314 10.83 5.29 13.44
CA GLU A 314 11.62 4.35 12.68
C GLU A 314 10.96 4.00 11.34
N TYR A 315 11.79 3.85 10.31
CA TYR A 315 11.35 3.33 9.02
C TYR A 315 11.06 1.83 9.12
N ASP A 316 9.93 1.44 8.55
CA ASP A 316 9.58 0.05 8.26
C ASP A 316 8.75 -0.03 6.96
N GLN A 317 8.62 -1.24 6.42
CA GLN A 317 7.74 -1.52 5.29
C GLN A 317 6.92 -2.78 5.53
N GLN A 318 5.60 -2.63 5.44
CA GLN A 318 4.60 -3.69 5.59
C GLN A 318 3.70 -3.72 4.35
N PRO A 319 4.12 -4.36 3.25
CA PRO A 319 3.44 -4.29 1.94
C PRO A 319 1.99 -4.82 1.90
N HIS A 320 1.54 -5.47 2.96
CA HIS A 320 0.20 -6.03 3.10
C HIS A 320 -0.77 -5.09 3.83
N ILE A 321 -0.29 -3.98 4.39
CA ILE A 321 -1.07 -3.02 5.16
C ILE A 321 -1.14 -1.71 4.39
N PHE A 322 -2.35 -1.31 4.03
CA PHE A 322 -2.66 0.03 3.52
C PHE A 322 -3.97 0.51 4.14
N ARG A 323 -4.01 1.80 4.49
CA ARG A 323 -5.21 2.49 4.98
C ARG A 323 -5.31 3.86 4.30
N GLY A 324 -6.53 4.33 4.07
CA GLY A 324 -6.80 5.62 3.45
C GLY A 324 -7.24 5.52 1.99
N THR A 325 -7.30 6.67 1.32
CA THR A 325 -7.87 6.78 -0.02
C THR A 325 -6.80 6.60 -1.09
N SER A 326 -6.74 5.40 -1.69
CA SER A 326 -5.66 4.99 -2.62
C SER A 326 -5.42 5.95 -3.81
N VAL A 327 -6.46 6.61 -4.30
CA VAL A 327 -6.38 7.58 -5.41
C VAL A 327 -5.43 8.74 -5.06
N TYR A 328 -5.49 9.25 -3.82
CA TYR A 328 -4.70 10.41 -3.37
C TYR A 328 -3.48 10.03 -2.54
N ALA A 329 -3.41 8.81 -1.98
CA ALA A 329 -2.30 8.37 -1.14
C ALA A 329 -0.92 8.43 -1.86
N SER A 330 0.15 8.77 -1.15
CA SER A 330 1.51 8.72 -1.70
C SER A 330 1.89 7.32 -2.22
N VAL A 331 2.86 7.26 -3.14
CA VAL A 331 3.49 6.01 -3.60
C VAL A 331 4.01 5.20 -2.41
N HIS A 332 4.63 5.87 -1.44
CA HIS A 332 5.22 5.23 -0.26
C HIS A 332 4.16 4.60 0.65
N SER A 333 3.04 5.30 0.87
CA SER A 333 1.90 4.75 1.62
C SER A 333 1.33 3.51 0.93
N LEU A 334 1.18 3.54 -0.39
CA LEU A 334 0.71 2.38 -1.18
C LEU A 334 1.70 1.22 -1.22
N LEU A 335 2.98 1.46 -0.95
CA LEU A 335 4.01 0.43 -0.74
C LEU A 335 4.01 -0.14 0.69
N GLY A 336 3.14 0.37 1.58
CA GLY A 336 3.07 -0.02 2.98
C GLY A 336 4.26 0.48 3.80
N ARG A 337 4.97 1.53 3.36
CA ARG A 337 6.05 2.14 4.14
C ARG A 337 5.47 2.92 5.32
N THR A 338 6.24 3.02 6.40
CA THR A 338 5.93 3.98 7.48
C THR A 338 5.71 5.35 6.86
N ARG A 339 4.60 6.00 7.21
CA ARG A 339 4.23 7.32 6.70
C ARG A 339 4.93 8.42 7.48
N SER A 340 5.21 9.51 6.80
CA SER A 340 5.94 10.69 7.28
C SER A 340 5.39 11.96 6.62
N ARG A 341 5.99 13.12 6.92
CA ARG A 341 5.52 14.42 6.42
C ARG A 341 5.49 14.51 4.90
N ARG A 342 6.41 13.84 4.19
CA ARG A 342 6.42 13.81 2.72
C ARG A 342 5.15 13.20 2.14
N ASP A 343 4.52 12.27 2.87
CA ASP A 343 3.34 11.54 2.41
C ASP A 343 2.10 12.44 2.34
N ASP A 344 1.90 13.30 3.35
CA ASP A 344 0.82 14.31 3.33
C ASP A 344 1.01 15.31 2.19
N LEU A 345 2.27 15.72 1.94
CA LEU A 345 2.60 16.69 0.88
C LEU A 345 2.47 16.09 -0.53
N GLU A 346 2.88 14.84 -0.74
CA GLU A 346 2.67 14.12 -2.01
C GLU A 346 1.16 13.91 -2.26
N SER A 347 0.40 13.55 -1.22
CA SER A 347 -1.05 13.44 -1.31
C SER A 347 -1.75 14.78 -1.56
N LEU A 348 -1.24 15.88 -1.00
CA LEU A 348 -1.69 17.22 -1.32
C LEU A 348 -1.42 17.55 -2.79
N ALA A 349 -0.25 17.23 -3.33
CA ALA A 349 0.05 17.46 -4.75
C ALA A 349 -0.96 16.75 -5.68
N TYR A 350 -1.25 15.47 -5.43
CA TYR A 350 -2.28 14.74 -6.18
C TYR A 350 -3.67 15.33 -6.01
N THR A 351 -4.02 15.78 -4.79
CA THR A 351 -5.30 16.43 -4.50
C THR A 351 -5.44 17.76 -5.25
N LEU A 352 -4.42 18.60 -5.26
CA LEU A 352 -4.42 19.89 -5.97
C LEU A 352 -4.54 19.70 -7.49
N ILE A 353 -3.79 18.73 -8.04
CA ILE A 353 -3.89 18.38 -9.47
C ILE A 353 -5.32 17.93 -9.78
N TYR A 354 -5.89 17.04 -8.96
CA TYR A 354 -7.27 16.60 -9.14
C TYR A 354 -8.29 17.74 -9.05
N LEU A 355 -8.15 18.68 -8.12
CA LEU A 355 -9.03 19.86 -8.03
C LEU A 355 -8.92 20.75 -9.28
N HIS A 356 -7.74 20.84 -9.88
CA HIS A 356 -7.51 21.64 -11.09
C HIS A 356 -8.00 20.94 -12.37
N THR A 357 -7.79 19.63 -12.51
CA THR A 357 -8.05 18.88 -13.75
C THR A 357 -9.35 18.08 -13.74
N GLY A 358 -9.92 17.82 -12.57
CA GLY A 358 -11.07 16.94 -12.37
C GLY A 358 -10.77 15.44 -12.42
N MET A 359 -9.53 15.04 -12.74
CA MET A 359 -9.17 13.64 -12.94
C MET A 359 -7.72 13.34 -12.64
N LEU A 360 -7.45 12.09 -12.23
CA LEU A 360 -6.11 11.52 -12.14
C LEU A 360 -6.03 10.30 -13.06
N PRO A 361 -4.90 10.02 -13.74
CA PRO A 361 -4.76 8.90 -14.69
C PRO A 361 -5.03 7.51 -14.12
N TRP A 362 -5.06 7.37 -12.79
CA TRP A 362 -5.32 6.14 -12.04
C TRP A 362 -6.65 6.16 -11.27
N GLY A 363 -7.47 7.21 -11.41
CA GLY A 363 -8.68 7.43 -10.62
C GLY A 363 -9.74 6.33 -10.78
N ASP A 364 -9.83 5.72 -11.97
CA ASP A 364 -10.88 4.74 -12.30
C ASP A 364 -10.45 3.27 -12.10
N ILE A 365 -9.26 3.02 -11.54
CA ILE A 365 -8.75 1.66 -11.34
C ILE A 365 -9.48 0.97 -10.17
N LYS A 366 -10.15 -0.14 -10.46
CA LYS A 366 -10.95 -0.93 -9.50
C LYS A 366 -10.47 -2.39 -9.36
N GLY A 367 -11.02 -3.12 -8.39
CA GLY A 367 -10.78 -4.55 -8.15
C GLY A 367 -9.81 -4.88 -7.00
N ASP A 368 -9.68 -6.17 -6.66
CA ASP A 368 -8.95 -6.67 -5.48
C ASP A 368 -7.49 -6.24 -5.37
N LYS A 369 -6.86 -5.93 -6.51
CA LYS A 369 -5.47 -5.48 -6.62
C LYS A 369 -5.36 -4.01 -7.03
N LYS A 370 -6.42 -3.21 -6.82
CA LYS A 370 -6.43 -1.79 -7.20
C LYS A 370 -5.22 -1.03 -6.65
N HIS A 371 -4.81 -1.27 -5.41
CA HIS A 371 -3.64 -0.59 -4.81
C HIS A 371 -2.34 -0.84 -5.59
N PHE A 372 -2.12 -2.08 -6.05
CA PHE A 372 -0.95 -2.41 -6.88
C PHE A 372 -0.98 -1.68 -8.21
N PHE A 373 -2.12 -1.70 -8.91
CA PHE A 373 -2.26 -1.08 -10.23
C PHE A 373 -2.22 0.45 -10.17
N ILE A 374 -2.83 1.06 -9.15
CA ILE A 374 -2.75 2.49 -8.89
C ILE A 374 -1.30 2.90 -8.63
N ASN A 375 -0.60 2.19 -7.73
CA ASN A 375 0.79 2.52 -7.41
C ASN A 375 1.72 2.34 -8.63
N LYS A 376 1.53 1.26 -9.39
CA LYS A 376 2.23 1.04 -10.66
C LYS A 376 2.02 2.23 -11.61
N LYS A 377 0.77 2.66 -11.82
CA LYS A 377 0.44 3.77 -12.72
C LYS A 377 1.02 5.10 -12.24
N LYS A 378 1.01 5.37 -10.91
CA LYS A 378 1.69 6.53 -10.31
C LYS A 378 3.18 6.54 -10.59
N MET A 379 3.83 5.38 -10.48
CA MET A 379 5.27 5.25 -10.74
C MET A 379 5.67 5.33 -12.21
N GLU A 380 4.73 5.04 -13.12
CA GLU A 380 4.89 5.14 -14.57
C GLU A 380 4.59 6.55 -15.11
N THR A 381 3.77 7.34 -14.41
CA THR A 381 3.35 8.68 -14.84
C THR A 381 4.37 9.71 -14.36
N SER A 382 5.01 10.44 -15.28
CA SER A 382 5.98 11.48 -14.90
C SER A 382 5.28 12.76 -14.41
N PRO A 383 5.96 13.63 -13.62
CA PRO A 383 5.42 14.94 -13.26
C PRO A 383 5.01 15.78 -14.49
N GLU A 384 5.77 15.71 -15.58
CA GLU A 384 5.47 16.41 -16.83
C GLU A 384 4.18 15.89 -17.49
N GLU A 385 3.99 14.57 -17.51
CA GLU A 385 2.76 13.97 -18.05
C GLU A 385 1.54 14.31 -17.18
N LEU A 386 1.70 14.23 -15.86
CA LEU A 386 0.61 14.46 -14.91
C LEU A 386 0.18 15.93 -14.88
N CYS A 387 1.14 16.85 -14.93
CA CYS A 387 0.90 18.30 -14.86
C CYS A 387 0.80 18.97 -16.24
N ARG A 388 0.60 18.22 -17.33
CA ARG A 388 0.57 18.77 -18.71
C ARG A 388 -0.44 19.91 -18.89
N SER A 389 -1.56 19.87 -18.19
CA SER A 389 -2.63 20.89 -18.21
C SER A 389 -2.60 21.84 -17.00
N CYS A 390 -1.58 21.74 -16.15
CA CYS A 390 -1.41 22.55 -14.95
C CYS A 390 -0.36 23.65 -15.19
N PRO A 391 -0.46 24.80 -14.52
CA PRO A 391 0.64 25.77 -14.46
C PRO A 391 1.92 25.18 -13.84
N ALA A 392 3.08 25.77 -14.19
CA ALA A 392 4.40 25.30 -13.76
C ALA A 392 4.55 25.03 -12.24
N PRO A 393 4.02 25.86 -11.32
CA PRO A 393 4.12 25.61 -9.88
C PRO A 393 3.61 24.24 -9.40
N PHE A 394 2.61 23.66 -10.06
CA PHE A 394 2.07 22.35 -9.70
C PHE A 394 3.07 21.23 -9.98
N LYS A 395 3.75 21.32 -11.13
CA LYS A 395 4.80 20.39 -11.53
C LYS A 395 6.01 20.51 -10.59
N GLU A 396 6.46 21.73 -10.33
CA GLU A 396 7.59 22.00 -9.43
C GLU A 396 7.29 21.51 -8.01
N PHE A 397 6.08 21.74 -7.51
CA PHE A 397 5.64 21.23 -6.21
C PHE A 397 5.71 19.70 -6.16
N LEU A 398 5.13 19.02 -7.16
CA LEU A 398 5.14 17.57 -7.26
C LEU A 398 6.57 17.00 -7.37
N GLU A 399 7.43 17.62 -8.18
CA GLU A 399 8.83 17.22 -8.33
C GLU A 399 9.62 17.33 -7.02
N ILE A 400 9.36 18.36 -6.21
CA ILE A 400 9.99 18.52 -4.90
C ILE A 400 9.52 17.41 -3.96
N VAL A 401 8.20 17.27 -3.75
CA VAL A 401 7.66 16.36 -2.73
C VAL A 401 7.88 14.88 -3.07
N ALA A 402 7.85 14.51 -4.35
CA ALA A 402 8.08 13.13 -4.80
C ALA A 402 9.53 12.65 -4.61
N ASN A 403 10.47 13.58 -4.37
CA ASN A 403 11.90 13.29 -4.17
C ASN A 403 12.36 13.49 -2.73
N MET A 404 11.47 13.86 -1.81
CA MET A 404 11.80 14.04 -0.40
C MET A 404 12.18 12.70 0.28
N LYS A 405 13.19 12.74 1.13
CA LYS A 405 13.57 11.59 1.99
C LYS A 405 12.55 11.40 3.11
N PHE A 406 12.51 10.20 3.69
CA PHE A 406 11.54 9.84 4.72
C PHE A 406 11.58 10.76 5.95
N ASP A 407 12.78 11.14 6.38
CA ASP A 407 13.03 11.98 7.56
C ASP A 407 13.36 13.44 7.20
N GLU A 408 13.22 13.84 5.93
CA GLU A 408 13.49 15.20 5.48
C GLU A 408 12.52 16.21 6.11
N GLU A 409 13.06 17.35 6.57
CA GLU A 409 12.26 18.48 7.04
C GLU A 409 11.73 19.27 5.82
N PRO A 410 10.40 19.42 5.65
CA PRO A 410 9.88 20.17 4.52
C PRO A 410 10.14 21.68 4.67
N ASN A 411 10.64 22.31 3.60
CA ASN A 411 10.74 23.77 3.53
C ASN A 411 9.40 24.37 3.07
N TYR A 412 8.42 24.49 3.98
CA TYR A 412 7.08 25.00 3.67
C TYR A 412 7.10 26.40 3.05
N ALA A 413 7.99 27.28 3.50
CA ALA A 413 8.12 28.64 2.95
C ALA A 413 8.43 28.61 1.45
N LYS A 414 9.38 27.75 1.03
CA LYS A 414 9.68 27.52 -0.38
C LYS A 414 8.47 26.93 -1.12
N LEU A 415 7.83 25.90 -0.56
CA LEU A 415 6.67 25.25 -1.18
C LEU A 415 5.51 26.23 -1.40
N ILE A 416 5.25 27.12 -0.43
CA ILE A 416 4.24 28.18 -0.52
C ILE A 416 4.60 29.20 -1.61
N SER A 417 5.86 29.63 -1.66
CA SER A 417 6.32 30.65 -2.62
C SER A 417 6.15 30.25 -4.10
N LEU A 418 6.07 28.94 -4.40
CA LEU A 418 5.82 28.45 -5.76
C LEU A 418 4.50 29.01 -6.33
N PHE A 419 3.50 29.21 -5.50
CA PHE A 419 2.15 29.58 -5.91
C PHE A 419 1.89 31.10 -5.91
N ASP A 420 2.84 31.92 -5.42
CA ASP A 420 2.67 33.38 -5.27
C ASP A 420 2.32 34.05 -6.62
N GLY A 421 3.00 33.64 -7.70
CA GLY A 421 2.77 34.20 -9.03
C GLY A 421 1.36 33.98 -9.59
N LEU A 422 0.67 32.91 -9.15
CA LEU A 422 -0.69 32.58 -9.61
C LEU A 422 -1.79 33.29 -8.82
N ILE A 423 -1.49 33.71 -7.59
CA ILE A 423 -2.45 34.37 -6.69
C ILE A 423 -2.57 35.87 -7.02
N GLY A 424 -1.45 36.49 -7.42
CA GLY A 424 -1.35 37.92 -7.69
C GLY A 424 -1.21 38.78 -6.43
N PRO A 425 -1.05 40.12 -6.58
CA PRO A 425 -0.78 41.02 -5.46
C PRO A 425 -2.02 41.43 -4.65
N ASP A 426 -3.24 41.20 -5.15
CA ASP A 426 -4.49 41.73 -4.56
C ASP A 426 -5.00 40.88 -3.37
N PRO A 427 -5.02 41.42 -2.13
CA PRO A 427 -5.53 40.76 -0.93
C PRO A 427 -7.05 40.55 -0.92
N ALA A 428 -7.82 41.25 -1.76
CA ALA A 428 -9.27 41.07 -1.86
C ALA A 428 -9.65 39.83 -2.69
N VAL A 429 -8.71 39.33 -3.51
CA VAL A 429 -8.91 38.26 -4.49
C VAL A 429 -8.23 36.94 -4.08
N THR A 430 -7.69 36.88 -2.85
CA THR A 430 -7.16 35.67 -2.19
C THR A 430 -8.23 34.81 -1.52
N ARG A 431 -9.50 35.20 -1.64
CA ARG A 431 -10.65 34.46 -1.10
C ARG A 431 -10.85 33.17 -1.88
N ILE A 432 -11.02 32.06 -1.17
CA ILE A 432 -11.65 30.86 -1.73
C ILE A 432 -13.11 31.26 -1.98
N ASN A 433 -13.43 31.65 -3.22
CA ASN A 433 -14.78 32.08 -3.56
C ASN A 433 -15.70 30.85 -3.65
N ILE A 434 -16.53 30.66 -2.62
CA ILE A 434 -17.48 29.54 -2.49
C ILE A 434 -18.89 29.97 -2.93
N ASP A 435 -19.09 31.25 -3.29
CA ASP A 435 -20.42 31.85 -3.52
C ASP A 435 -21.22 31.13 -4.61
N ARG A 436 -20.54 30.63 -5.66
CA ARG A 436 -21.19 29.85 -6.73
C ARG A 436 -21.64 28.45 -6.30
N ALA A 437 -21.06 27.86 -5.26
CA ALA A 437 -21.45 26.54 -4.75
C ALA A 437 -22.64 26.62 -3.78
N VAL A 438 -22.79 27.74 -3.07
CA VAL A 438 -23.90 27.99 -2.14
C VAL A 438 -25.21 28.26 -2.90
N GLU A 439 -25.17 28.93 -4.07
CA GLU A 439 -26.35 29.18 -4.90
C GLU A 439 -27.01 27.90 -5.45
N VAL A 440 -26.23 26.83 -5.68
CA VAL A 440 -26.74 25.56 -6.24
C VAL A 440 -27.32 24.64 -5.15
N SER A 441 -27.04 24.92 -3.87
CA SER A 441 -27.38 24.03 -2.75
C SER A 441 -28.46 24.55 -1.80
N SER A 442 -29.04 25.74 -2.03
CA SER A 442 -30.12 26.27 -1.19
C SER A 442 -31.46 26.28 -1.90
N CYS A 443 -32.41 25.51 -1.35
CA CYS A 443 -33.81 25.87 -1.36
C CYS A 443 -33.98 27.33 -0.92
N ARG A 444 -34.95 28.01 -1.54
CA ARG A 444 -35.31 29.41 -1.32
C ARG A 444 -35.34 29.78 0.17
N SER A 445 -34.48 30.72 0.55
CA SER A 445 -34.72 31.78 1.55
C SER A 445 -33.46 32.03 2.36
N TYR A 446 -32.50 32.81 1.85
CA TYR A 446 -31.66 33.72 2.63
C TYR A 446 -31.01 34.71 1.65
N ALA A 447 -31.81 35.63 1.14
CA ALA A 447 -31.31 36.85 0.51
C ALA A 447 -31.25 37.94 1.60
N CYS A 448 -30.07 38.20 2.18
CA CYS A 448 -29.81 39.49 2.82
C CYS A 448 -28.35 39.67 3.27
N TYR A 449 -27.83 40.86 2.94
CA TYR A 449 -26.63 41.52 3.48
C TYR A 449 -25.24 41.04 3.06
N CYS A 450 -24.84 41.48 1.86
CA CYS A 450 -23.49 41.99 1.64
C CYS A 450 -23.26 43.19 2.56
N SER A 451 -22.53 42.99 3.67
CA SER A 451 -21.94 44.11 4.40
C SER A 451 -20.49 43.82 4.77
N PHE A 452 -19.68 44.83 4.48
CA PHE A 452 -18.24 44.92 4.61
C PHE A 452 -17.75 44.44 6.00
N GLN A 453 -16.93 43.39 6.03
CA GLN A 453 -15.97 43.19 7.11
C GLN A 453 -14.59 42.87 6.51
N ARG A 454 -13.67 43.84 6.68
CA ARG A 454 -12.23 43.66 6.52
C ARG A 454 -11.77 42.78 7.68
N LEU A 455 -11.22 41.59 7.43
CA LEU A 455 -10.26 40.93 8.32
C LEU A 455 -9.64 39.70 7.63
N ASN A 456 -8.30 39.65 7.71
CA ASN A 456 -7.39 38.50 7.60
C ASN A 456 -6.95 37.97 6.22
N SER A 457 -6.07 38.75 5.58
CA SER A 457 -5.00 38.27 4.68
C SER A 457 -3.75 37.85 5.50
N SER A 458 -3.95 37.19 6.65
CA SER A 458 -2.90 37.00 7.67
C SER A 458 -1.82 36.01 7.25
N THR A 459 -2.19 34.85 6.70
CA THR A 459 -1.23 33.76 6.45
C THR A 459 -0.26 34.11 5.32
N ILE A 460 -0.77 34.59 4.18
CA ILE A 460 0.07 35.00 3.03
C ILE A 460 0.98 36.18 3.42
N TYR A 461 0.47 37.16 4.17
CA TYR A 461 1.28 38.29 4.63
C TYR A 461 2.35 37.86 5.64
N GLN A 462 2.03 36.96 6.57
CA GLN A 462 3.00 36.40 7.53
C GLN A 462 4.09 35.59 6.82
N VAL A 463 3.73 34.80 5.81
CA VAL A 463 4.71 34.03 5.00
C VAL A 463 5.58 34.99 4.17
N ARG A 464 5.02 35.99 3.50
CA ARG A 464 5.79 37.02 2.77
C ARG A 464 6.74 37.79 3.67
N ARG A 465 6.34 38.08 4.92
CA ARG A 465 7.22 38.71 5.92
C ARG A 465 8.35 37.79 6.38
N ARG A 466 8.10 36.49 6.55
CA ARG A 466 9.13 35.49 6.87
C ARG A 466 10.13 35.34 5.70
N LEU A 467 9.66 35.34 4.46
CA LEU A 467 10.50 35.29 3.25
C LEU A 467 11.38 36.54 3.10
N GLY A 468 10.85 37.74 3.40
CA GLY A 468 11.64 38.99 3.36
C GLY A 468 12.73 39.11 4.44
N SER A 469 12.73 38.24 5.46
CA SER A 469 13.76 38.17 6.51
C SER A 469 14.83 37.12 6.22
N LEU A 470 14.63 36.26 5.22
CA LEU A 470 15.60 35.27 4.79
C LEU A 470 16.37 35.88 3.62
N ASN A 471 17.65 36.18 3.81
CA ASN A 471 18.55 36.38 2.67
C ASN A 471 18.54 35.07 1.89
N CYS A 472 17.74 35.01 0.82
CA CYS A 472 17.83 33.97 -0.17
C CYS A 472 19.17 34.16 -0.89
N GLU A 473 20.24 33.58 -0.36
CA GLU A 473 21.39 33.26 -1.20
C GLU A 473 20.83 32.40 -2.35
N GLU A 474 20.86 32.95 -3.56
CA GLU A 474 20.65 32.19 -4.79
C GLU A 474 21.78 31.17 -4.90
N VAL A 475 21.64 30.07 -4.17
CA VAL A 475 22.45 28.88 -4.39
C VAL A 475 21.91 28.27 -5.67
N HIS A 476 22.46 28.73 -6.81
CA HIS A 476 22.44 28.02 -8.08
C HIS A 476 23.28 26.74 -7.98
N GLU A 477 22.98 25.87 -7.01
CA GLU A 477 23.33 24.47 -7.15
C GLU A 477 22.36 23.90 -8.16
N LYS A 478 22.83 23.70 -9.40
CA LYS A 478 22.20 22.74 -10.31
C LYS A 478 22.07 21.45 -9.52
N PRO A 479 20.86 21.03 -9.16
CA PRO A 479 20.74 19.77 -8.51
C PRO A 479 21.00 18.74 -9.61
N ASN A 480 22.05 17.96 -9.47
CA ASN A 480 22.05 16.59 -9.99
C ASN A 480 20.99 15.81 -9.18
N ARG A 481 19.71 16.23 -9.27
CA ARG A 481 18.58 15.54 -8.67
C ARG A 481 18.08 14.61 -9.75
N GLU A 482 18.16 13.33 -9.45
CA GLU A 482 17.49 12.27 -10.19
C GLU A 482 15.99 12.57 -10.17
N ILE A 483 15.51 13.34 -11.14
CA ILE A 483 14.09 13.53 -11.37
C ILE A 483 13.51 12.12 -11.60
N ARG A 484 12.30 11.84 -11.10
CA ARG A 484 11.55 10.61 -11.45
C ARG A 484 11.27 10.48 -12.96
N SER A 485 11.90 11.27 -13.83
CA SER A 485 11.92 11.19 -15.29
C SER A 485 13.12 10.35 -15.76
N GLY A 486 12.93 9.05 -15.86
CA GLY A 486 13.89 8.18 -16.54
C GLY A 486 13.16 6.93 -17.00
N VAL A 487 13.27 6.60 -18.28
CA VAL A 487 12.91 5.27 -18.77
C VAL A 487 13.60 4.26 -17.86
N PRO A 488 12.88 3.33 -17.20
CA PRO A 488 13.50 2.43 -16.23
C PRO A 488 14.64 1.68 -16.90
N THR A 489 15.88 1.86 -16.41
CA THR A 489 16.98 1.04 -16.88
C THR A 489 16.90 -0.30 -16.17
N THR A 490 17.15 -1.38 -16.91
CA THR A 490 17.30 -2.70 -16.31
C THR A 490 18.77 -2.99 -16.13
N GLN A 491 19.14 -3.38 -14.91
CA GLN A 491 20.53 -3.60 -14.52
C GLN A 491 20.64 -4.85 -13.64
N TRP A 492 21.84 -5.42 -13.62
CA TRP A 492 22.22 -6.40 -12.64
C TRP A 492 22.43 -5.74 -11.28
N MET A 493 21.70 -6.21 -10.29
CA MET A 493 21.93 -5.96 -8.87
C MET A 493 22.78 -7.10 -8.33
N THR A 494 23.99 -6.77 -7.90
CA THR A 494 24.95 -7.74 -7.35
C THR A 494 25.26 -7.41 -5.90
N PHE A 495 25.12 -8.41 -5.03
CA PHE A 495 25.32 -8.30 -3.59
C PHE A 495 26.59 -9.07 -3.20
N TYR A 496 27.52 -8.39 -2.55
CA TYR A 496 28.80 -8.94 -2.10
C TYR A 496 28.84 -8.92 -0.57
N ASN A 497 29.22 -10.04 0.06
CA ASN A 497 29.44 -10.08 1.50
C ASN A 497 30.90 -10.42 1.79
N ALA A 498 31.41 -9.86 2.89
CA ALA A 498 32.70 -10.28 3.45
C ALA A 498 32.62 -11.74 3.89
N ARG A 499 33.55 -12.57 3.44
CA ARG A 499 33.68 -13.98 3.86
C ARG A 499 35.15 -14.38 4.03
N PRO A 500 35.46 -15.46 4.78
CA PRO A 500 36.78 -16.06 4.74
C PRO A 500 37.22 -16.35 3.29
N ALA A 501 38.53 -16.30 3.05
CA ALA A 501 39.09 -16.50 1.72
C ALA A 501 38.62 -17.85 1.14
N MET A 502 37.96 -17.79 -0.02
CA MET A 502 37.37 -18.94 -0.71
C MET A 502 37.57 -18.81 -2.23
N LYS A 503 37.47 -19.92 -2.95
CA LYS A 503 37.49 -19.93 -4.42
C LYS A 503 36.08 -19.71 -4.93
N GLN A 504 35.87 -18.62 -5.67
CA GLN A 504 34.60 -18.34 -6.33
C GLN A 504 34.80 -18.19 -7.84
N ARG A 505 33.78 -18.56 -8.62
CA ARG A 505 33.73 -18.36 -10.07
C ARG A 505 32.35 -17.87 -10.48
N CYS A 506 32.33 -16.85 -11.33
CA CYS A 506 31.13 -16.33 -11.96
C CYS A 506 31.16 -16.67 -13.45
N LEU A 507 30.14 -17.41 -13.92
CA LEU A 507 29.89 -17.69 -15.33
C LEU A 507 28.64 -16.92 -15.74
N GLU A 508 28.79 -16.02 -16.71
CA GLU A 508 27.68 -15.22 -17.23
C GLU A 508 27.35 -15.63 -18.67
N ASN A 509 26.14 -15.30 -19.13
CA ASN A 509 25.67 -15.54 -20.49
C ASN A 509 25.72 -17.01 -20.93
N VAL A 510 25.43 -17.93 -20.00
CA VAL A 510 25.44 -19.38 -20.28
C VAL A 510 24.13 -19.78 -20.97
N SER A 511 24.23 -20.44 -22.11
CA SER A 511 23.08 -20.98 -22.84
C SER A 511 22.64 -22.32 -22.24
N GLU A 512 21.38 -22.71 -22.45
CA GLU A 512 20.83 -23.99 -21.96
C GLU A 512 21.68 -25.19 -22.41
N GLY A 513 22.09 -25.24 -23.68
CA GLY A 513 22.86 -26.37 -24.23
C GLY A 513 24.32 -26.46 -23.77
N SER A 514 24.86 -25.45 -23.09
CA SER A 514 26.21 -25.47 -22.52
C SER A 514 26.23 -25.62 -21.00
N LEU A 515 25.05 -25.64 -20.38
CA LEU A 515 24.90 -25.62 -18.92
C LEU A 515 25.58 -26.82 -18.26
N ASP A 516 25.29 -28.03 -18.76
CA ASP A 516 25.79 -29.29 -18.21
C ASP A 516 27.32 -29.33 -18.19
N HIS A 517 27.94 -28.99 -19.33
CA HIS A 517 29.40 -28.92 -19.46
C HIS A 517 30.04 -27.95 -18.45
N HIS A 518 29.39 -26.80 -18.21
CA HIS A 518 29.90 -25.82 -17.26
C HIS A 518 29.77 -26.27 -15.80
N ILE A 519 28.66 -26.92 -15.45
CA ILE A 519 28.40 -27.44 -14.10
C ILE A 519 29.36 -28.61 -13.79
N GLU A 520 29.48 -29.58 -14.70
CA GLU A 520 30.41 -30.71 -14.54
C GLU A 520 31.85 -30.23 -14.35
N LYS A 521 32.28 -29.24 -15.13
CA LYS A 521 33.61 -28.65 -15.02
C LYS A 521 33.83 -27.88 -13.71
N ALA A 522 32.77 -27.34 -13.11
CA ALA A 522 32.85 -26.70 -11.80
C ALA A 522 32.97 -27.75 -10.67
N ILE A 523 32.13 -28.80 -10.73
CA ILE A 523 32.14 -29.92 -9.78
C ILE A 523 33.49 -30.64 -9.82
N ALA A 524 34.05 -30.90 -11.00
CA ALA A 524 35.38 -31.49 -11.17
C ALA A 524 36.52 -30.66 -10.53
N ARG A 525 36.27 -29.38 -10.22
CA ARG A 525 37.21 -28.47 -9.54
C ARG A 525 36.89 -28.29 -8.06
N GLY A 526 35.93 -29.03 -7.52
CA GLY A 526 35.46 -28.90 -6.14
C GLY A 526 34.64 -27.65 -5.88
N LEU A 527 34.04 -27.04 -6.92
CA LEU A 527 33.18 -25.86 -6.77
C LEU A 527 31.71 -26.26 -6.95
N LEU A 528 30.87 -25.82 -6.02
CA LEU A 528 29.42 -26.07 -6.05
C LEU A 528 28.66 -24.76 -6.30
N ILE A 529 27.47 -24.86 -6.88
CA ILE A 529 26.62 -23.71 -7.22
C ILE A 529 26.08 -23.08 -5.93
N SER A 530 26.41 -21.82 -5.71
CA SER A 530 25.93 -21.04 -4.56
C SER A 530 24.74 -20.16 -4.90
N CYS A 531 24.72 -19.59 -6.12
CA CYS A 531 23.64 -18.72 -6.57
C CYS A 531 23.48 -18.79 -8.10
N VAL A 532 22.25 -18.68 -8.57
CA VAL A 532 21.91 -18.57 -10.00
C VAL A 532 21.06 -17.34 -10.25
N GLY A 533 21.23 -16.76 -11.44
CA GLY A 533 20.41 -15.66 -11.95
C GLY A 533 20.22 -15.81 -13.45
N SER A 534 19.42 -14.92 -14.03
CA SER A 534 19.10 -14.94 -15.43
C SER A 534 18.91 -13.52 -15.99
N CYS A 535 19.24 -13.35 -17.26
CA CYS A 535 18.97 -12.14 -18.03
C CYS A 535 18.88 -12.51 -19.51
N ASN A 536 17.92 -11.95 -20.24
CA ASN A 536 17.75 -12.19 -21.68
C ASN A 536 17.74 -13.69 -22.07
N ASN A 537 17.09 -14.53 -21.28
CA ASN A 537 17.04 -15.99 -21.43
C ASN A 537 18.39 -16.72 -21.36
N LEU A 538 19.43 -16.06 -20.82
CA LEU A 538 20.72 -16.66 -20.52
C LEU A 538 20.91 -16.79 -19.00
N TRP A 539 21.63 -17.84 -18.60
CA TRP A 539 21.92 -18.14 -17.20
C TRP A 539 23.20 -17.45 -16.75
N THR A 540 23.20 -17.03 -15.48
CA THR A 540 24.40 -16.65 -14.75
C THR A 540 24.53 -17.57 -13.55
N ILE A 541 25.69 -18.20 -13.40
CA ILE A 541 25.95 -19.22 -12.39
C ILE A 541 27.15 -18.78 -11.57
N ILE A 542 26.97 -18.77 -10.26
CA ILE A 542 28.04 -18.51 -9.31
C ILE A 542 28.34 -19.84 -8.61
N THR A 543 29.60 -20.27 -8.66
CA THR A 543 30.08 -21.47 -7.98
C THR A 543 31.20 -21.13 -7.02
N ASP A 544 31.21 -21.73 -5.83
CA ASP A 544 32.29 -21.59 -4.85
C ASP A 544 32.50 -22.84 -4.00
N ASP A 545 33.64 -22.90 -3.30
CA ASP A 545 33.98 -23.95 -2.33
C ASP A 545 33.54 -23.60 -0.88
N GLY A 546 32.90 -22.44 -0.68
CA GLY A 546 32.43 -21.95 0.62
C GLY A 546 30.95 -22.24 0.92
N THR A 547 30.27 -23.03 0.09
CA THR A 547 28.83 -23.32 0.24
C THR A 547 28.49 -24.19 1.45
N GLY A 548 29.41 -25.08 1.86
CA GLY A 548 29.14 -26.13 2.84
C GLY A 548 28.25 -27.27 2.35
N PHE A 549 27.91 -27.32 1.05
CA PHE A 549 27.11 -28.40 0.48
C PHE A 549 27.96 -29.65 0.19
N SER A 550 27.34 -30.82 0.25
CA SER A 550 28.02 -32.11 0.02
C SER A 550 27.74 -32.70 -1.37
N SER A 551 26.55 -32.46 -1.92
CA SER A 551 26.12 -32.94 -3.23
C SER A 551 25.08 -32.00 -3.82
N GLN A 552 24.99 -31.93 -5.15
CA GLN A 552 24.03 -31.08 -5.85
C GLN A 552 23.41 -31.78 -7.06
N ILE A 553 22.16 -31.44 -7.31
CA ILE A 553 21.40 -31.81 -8.49
C ILE A 553 20.68 -30.58 -9.02
N TYR A 554 20.34 -30.60 -10.30
CA TYR A 554 19.60 -29.51 -10.91
C TYR A 554 18.60 -30.04 -11.94
N GLN A 555 17.60 -29.22 -12.23
CA GLN A 555 16.67 -29.47 -13.31
C GLN A 555 16.31 -28.16 -14.02
N ILE A 556 16.26 -28.23 -15.35
CA ILE A 556 15.68 -27.19 -16.19
C ILE A 556 14.26 -27.65 -16.55
N SER A 557 13.26 -26.82 -16.26
CA SER A 557 11.86 -27.11 -16.56
C SER A 557 11.15 -25.92 -17.21
N ARG A 558 10.04 -26.19 -17.90
CA ARG A 558 9.06 -25.17 -18.31
C ARG A 558 8.08 -24.86 -17.19
N ASP A 559 7.91 -25.78 -16.25
CA ASP A 559 7.11 -25.55 -15.06
C ASP A 559 7.92 -24.75 -14.06
N PHE A 560 7.33 -23.66 -13.58
CA PHE A 560 7.98 -22.81 -12.60
C PHE A 560 7.93 -23.50 -11.23
N LEU A 561 9.09 -23.97 -10.77
CA LEU A 561 9.25 -24.86 -9.61
C LEU A 561 8.48 -26.19 -9.82
N PRO A 562 9.04 -27.16 -10.57
CA PRO A 562 8.38 -28.42 -10.91
C PRO A 562 8.17 -29.27 -9.65
N MET A 563 6.92 -29.33 -9.18
CA MET A 563 6.56 -29.86 -7.87
C MET A 563 6.91 -31.34 -7.71
N GLU A 564 6.52 -32.19 -8.66
CA GLU A 564 6.73 -33.64 -8.58
C GLU A 564 8.22 -33.98 -8.44
N TRP A 565 9.06 -33.38 -9.29
CA TRP A 565 10.51 -33.57 -9.19
C TRP A 565 11.05 -33.06 -7.87
N ILE A 566 10.66 -31.87 -7.41
CA ILE A 566 11.13 -31.32 -6.12
C ILE A 566 10.78 -32.26 -4.96
N GLN A 567 9.58 -32.84 -4.95
CA GLN A 567 9.15 -33.76 -3.90
C GLN A 567 9.99 -35.04 -3.88
N ASP A 568 10.23 -35.65 -5.04
CA ASP A 568 11.11 -36.82 -5.17
C ASP A 568 12.52 -36.54 -4.64
N GLN A 569 13.03 -35.33 -4.83
CA GLN A 569 14.35 -34.94 -4.35
C GLN A 569 14.36 -34.60 -2.85
N TRP A 570 13.28 -34.03 -2.31
CA TRP A 570 13.12 -33.84 -0.87
C TRP A 570 13.13 -35.17 -0.09
N GLU A 571 12.55 -36.24 -0.66
CA GLU A 571 12.62 -37.59 -0.09
C GLU A 571 14.05 -38.13 -0.03
N LYS A 572 14.87 -37.76 -1.03
CA LYS A 572 16.30 -38.08 -1.10
C LYS A 572 17.19 -37.13 -0.28
N GLY A 573 16.60 -36.21 0.49
CA GLY A 573 17.32 -35.30 1.37
C GLY A 573 17.98 -34.10 0.67
N TYR A 574 17.68 -33.85 -0.60
CA TYR A 574 18.10 -32.63 -1.29
C TYR A 574 17.10 -31.51 -0.95
N PHE A 575 17.59 -30.30 -0.70
CA PHE A 575 16.75 -29.11 -0.51
C PHE A 575 17.05 -28.07 -1.57
N ILE A 576 16.05 -27.29 -1.99
CA ILE A 576 16.26 -26.19 -2.94
C ILE A 576 17.24 -25.20 -2.31
N SER A 577 18.37 -24.99 -2.98
CA SER A 577 19.43 -24.07 -2.56
C SER A 577 19.42 -22.78 -3.37
N SER A 578 19.09 -22.84 -4.66
CA SER A 578 18.97 -21.67 -5.52
C SER A 578 17.98 -21.92 -6.65
N VAL A 579 17.27 -20.87 -7.07
CA VAL A 579 16.36 -20.93 -8.23
C VAL A 579 16.58 -19.70 -9.10
N ALA A 580 16.42 -19.85 -10.41
CA ALA A 580 16.36 -18.75 -11.36
C ALA A 580 15.31 -19.07 -12.42
N GLY A 581 14.61 -18.06 -12.93
CA GLY A 581 13.65 -18.19 -14.02
C GLY A 581 13.94 -17.18 -15.12
N THR A 582 13.65 -17.54 -16.36
CA THR A 582 13.88 -16.66 -17.52
C THR A 582 12.58 -15.96 -17.94
N SER A 583 12.72 -14.98 -18.83
CA SER A 583 11.59 -14.28 -19.44
C SER A 583 10.73 -15.16 -20.36
N ASN A 584 11.28 -16.26 -20.90
CA ASN A 584 10.55 -17.22 -21.75
C ASN A 584 9.95 -18.41 -20.97
N GLY A 585 9.87 -18.33 -19.64
CA GLY A 585 9.21 -19.33 -18.81
C GLY A 585 10.07 -20.54 -18.42
N ARG A 586 11.34 -20.59 -18.80
CA ARG A 586 12.27 -21.63 -18.31
C ARG A 586 12.66 -21.36 -16.87
N THR A 587 12.83 -22.42 -16.10
CA THR A 587 13.27 -22.36 -14.69
C THR A 587 14.42 -23.32 -14.48
N LEU A 588 15.47 -22.85 -13.83
CA LEU A 588 16.59 -23.64 -13.33
C LEU A 588 16.45 -23.76 -11.82
N VAL A 589 16.23 -24.98 -11.32
CA VAL A 589 16.16 -25.28 -9.89
C VAL A 589 17.41 -26.07 -9.50
N ILE A 590 18.13 -25.58 -8.49
CA ILE A 590 19.27 -26.26 -7.89
C ILE A 590 18.84 -26.78 -6.52
N MET A 591 19.10 -28.07 -6.27
CA MET A 591 18.89 -28.68 -4.95
C MET A 591 20.19 -29.27 -4.43
N SER A 592 20.45 -29.11 -3.14
CA SER A 592 21.73 -29.49 -2.50
C SER A 592 21.50 -30.33 -1.25
N GLN A 593 22.42 -31.25 -0.98
CA GLN A 593 22.59 -31.93 0.30
C GLN A 593 23.64 -31.23 1.16
N GLY A 594 23.65 -31.49 2.47
CA GLY A 594 24.55 -30.83 3.42
C GLY A 594 24.07 -29.45 3.87
N THR A 595 22.84 -29.06 3.52
CA THR A 595 22.21 -27.84 4.02
C THR A 595 21.86 -27.98 5.51
N LYS A 596 21.80 -26.86 6.24
CA LYS A 596 21.25 -26.84 7.61
C LYS A 596 19.73 -26.99 7.67
N TYR A 597 19.03 -26.97 6.52
CA TYR A 597 17.58 -26.96 6.44
C TYR A 597 16.94 -28.26 6.92
N THR A 598 15.83 -28.16 7.66
CA THR A 598 15.07 -29.31 8.17
C THR A 598 13.77 -29.52 7.39
N GLU A 599 13.02 -28.43 7.20
CA GLU A 599 11.78 -28.38 6.42
C GLU A 599 11.86 -27.28 5.37
N GLN A 600 11.15 -27.46 4.27
CA GLN A 600 11.07 -26.49 3.18
C GLN A 600 9.66 -26.43 2.60
N SER A 601 9.25 -25.23 2.21
CA SER A 601 8.01 -24.99 1.48
C SER A 601 8.25 -23.92 0.41
N PHE A 602 7.52 -24.00 -0.69
CA PHE A 602 7.59 -22.99 -1.73
C PHE A 602 6.21 -22.62 -2.24
N ILE A 603 6.13 -21.44 -2.86
CA ILE A 603 4.90 -20.94 -3.45
C ILE A 603 5.22 -20.22 -4.77
N THR A 604 4.33 -20.35 -5.74
CA THR A 604 4.34 -19.54 -6.95
C THR A 604 3.08 -18.69 -7.05
N ARG A 605 3.22 -17.39 -7.33
CA ARG A 605 2.07 -16.45 -7.43
C ARG A 605 2.33 -15.37 -8.48
N LYS A 606 1.26 -14.83 -9.07
CA LYS A 606 1.32 -13.70 -10.00
C LYS A 606 1.78 -12.40 -9.32
N TYR A 607 1.42 -12.22 -8.05
CA TYR A 607 1.80 -11.08 -7.24
C TYR A 607 2.68 -11.52 -6.08
N PHE A 608 3.49 -10.62 -5.53
CA PHE A 608 4.40 -10.93 -4.44
C PHE A 608 3.64 -11.48 -3.21
N PRO A 609 3.95 -12.70 -2.71
CA PRO A 609 3.12 -13.44 -1.77
C PRO A 609 3.37 -13.06 -0.29
N ILE A 610 3.39 -11.76 0.05
CA ILE A 610 3.78 -11.28 1.39
C ILE A 610 2.90 -11.83 2.54
N GLN A 611 1.60 -12.02 2.33
CA GLN A 611 0.72 -12.58 3.36
C GLN A 611 1.11 -14.03 3.72
N TRP A 612 1.50 -14.82 2.72
CA TRP A 612 1.99 -16.18 2.93
C TRP A 612 3.35 -16.19 3.61
N ILE A 613 4.27 -15.29 3.19
CA ILE A 613 5.58 -15.12 3.82
C ILE A 613 5.42 -14.75 5.30
N ASN A 614 4.55 -13.79 5.64
CA ASN A 614 4.29 -13.39 7.02
C ASN A 614 3.72 -14.53 7.87
N LYS A 615 2.85 -15.37 7.30
CA LYS A 615 2.36 -16.58 7.97
C LYS A 615 3.51 -17.56 8.22
N LYS A 616 4.38 -17.77 7.23
CA LYS A 616 5.52 -18.68 7.33
C LYS A 616 6.61 -18.20 8.30
N TRP A 617 6.88 -16.90 8.38
CA TRP A 617 7.75 -16.33 9.41
C TRP A 617 7.26 -16.65 10.82
N LYS A 618 5.94 -16.58 11.07
CA LYS A 618 5.34 -16.99 12.36
C LYS A 618 5.48 -18.49 12.66
N GLU A 619 5.60 -19.31 11.61
CA GLU A 619 5.83 -20.76 11.69
C GLU A 619 7.35 -21.11 11.79
N GLY A 620 8.23 -20.12 11.91
CA GLY A 620 9.69 -20.32 12.02
C GLY A 620 10.42 -20.58 10.70
N TYR A 621 9.73 -20.47 9.56
CA TYR A 621 10.32 -20.55 8.24
C TYR A 621 10.93 -19.21 7.84
N HIS A 622 12.03 -19.23 7.09
CA HIS A 622 12.69 -18.05 6.56
C HIS A 622 12.86 -18.18 5.05
N VAL A 623 12.77 -17.07 4.31
CA VAL A 623 13.04 -17.06 2.87
C VAL A 623 14.51 -17.36 2.63
N THR A 624 14.77 -18.41 1.85
CA THR A 624 16.13 -18.88 1.53
C THR A 624 16.48 -18.71 0.06
N SER A 625 15.48 -18.66 -0.82
CA SER A 625 15.68 -18.40 -2.24
C SER A 625 14.43 -17.78 -2.87
N MET A 626 14.64 -16.91 -3.85
CA MET A 626 13.56 -16.30 -4.62
C MET A 626 13.96 -16.19 -6.09
N ALA A 627 13.00 -16.34 -6.97
CA ALA A 627 13.17 -16.06 -8.37
C ALA A 627 11.86 -15.56 -8.98
N THR A 628 11.98 -15.09 -10.21
CA THR A 628 10.86 -14.79 -11.08
C THR A 628 11.03 -15.54 -12.39
N SER A 629 9.92 -16.05 -12.92
CA SER A 629 9.85 -16.60 -14.26
C SER A 629 8.69 -15.91 -14.98
N GLU A 630 8.96 -15.35 -16.15
CA GLU A 630 8.09 -14.40 -16.85
C GLU A 630 7.71 -13.20 -15.95
N ASN A 631 6.54 -13.24 -15.33
CA ASN A 631 6.03 -12.24 -14.37
C ASN A 631 5.41 -12.90 -13.13
N ARG A 632 5.79 -14.15 -12.83
CA ARG A 632 5.38 -14.87 -11.62
C ARG A 632 6.52 -14.86 -10.62
N TRP A 633 6.16 -14.75 -9.35
CA TRP A 633 7.06 -14.87 -8.21
C TRP A 633 7.14 -16.32 -7.76
N GLY A 634 8.35 -16.81 -7.49
CA GLY A 634 8.63 -18.07 -6.83
C GLY A 634 9.41 -17.77 -5.56
N VAL A 635 8.86 -18.17 -4.41
CA VAL A 635 9.49 -17.95 -3.11
C VAL A 635 9.66 -19.29 -2.42
N VAL A 636 10.88 -19.57 -1.98
CA VAL A 636 11.26 -20.76 -1.24
C VAL A 636 11.59 -20.35 0.19
N MET A 637 10.98 -21.02 1.17
CA MET A 637 11.25 -20.80 2.58
C MET A 637 11.64 -22.10 3.27
N SER A 638 12.65 -22.04 4.13
CA SER A 638 13.17 -23.18 4.88
C SER A 638 13.18 -22.91 6.39
N GLN A 639 12.99 -23.96 7.19
CA GLN A 639 13.30 -23.93 8.62
C GLN A 639 14.80 -24.19 8.86
N ASN A 640 15.29 -23.75 10.02
CA ASN A 640 16.71 -23.84 10.39
C ASN A 640 17.67 -23.19 9.36
N ALA A 641 17.24 -22.07 8.78
CA ALA A 641 18.00 -21.34 7.76
C ALA A 641 19.17 -20.51 8.32
N GLY A 642 19.32 -20.42 9.65
CA GLY A 642 20.37 -19.63 10.30
C GLY A 642 20.08 -18.13 10.37
N PHE A 643 18.80 -17.73 10.30
CA PHE A 643 18.38 -16.33 10.47
C PHE A 643 17.54 -16.16 11.74
N SER A 644 17.73 -15.04 12.42
CA SER A 644 16.96 -14.65 13.60
C SER A 644 15.77 -13.78 13.22
N HIS A 645 15.99 -12.84 12.29
CA HIS A 645 14.99 -11.89 11.81
C HIS A 645 15.06 -11.73 10.29
N GLN A 646 13.90 -11.52 9.67
CA GLN A 646 13.77 -11.24 8.25
C GLN A 646 12.73 -10.14 7.99
N VAL A 647 13.02 -9.32 6.98
CA VAL A 647 12.15 -8.26 6.50
C VAL A 647 12.20 -8.19 4.97
N VAL A 648 11.21 -7.53 4.37
CA VAL A 648 11.15 -7.34 2.91
C VAL A 648 11.23 -5.85 2.56
N GLU A 649 11.99 -5.52 1.53
CA GLU A 649 11.84 -4.29 0.75
C GLU A 649 11.17 -4.61 -0.58
N LEU A 650 10.00 -4.05 -0.84
CA LEU A 650 9.27 -4.17 -2.09
C LEU A 650 9.12 -2.80 -2.74
N ASP A 651 9.54 -2.66 -4.00
CA ASP A 651 9.43 -1.39 -4.73
C ASP A 651 9.27 -1.66 -6.24
N PHE A 652 8.76 -0.67 -6.98
CA PHE A 652 8.73 -0.68 -8.45
C PHE A 652 10.10 -0.32 -9.07
N ARG A 653 11.04 0.14 -8.24
CA ARG A 653 12.44 0.44 -8.54
C ARG A 653 13.35 -0.25 -7.51
N TYR A 654 14.66 0.05 -7.53
CA TYR A 654 15.58 -0.44 -6.50
C TYR A 654 15.34 0.30 -5.16
N PRO A 655 14.99 -0.39 -4.05
CA PRO A 655 14.58 0.23 -2.79
C PRO A 655 15.77 0.71 -1.93
N MET A 656 16.58 1.63 -2.46
CA MET A 656 17.85 2.03 -1.84
C MET A 656 17.70 2.63 -0.43
N GLU A 657 16.70 3.48 -0.21
CA GLU A 657 16.48 4.14 1.10
C GLU A 657 16.26 3.10 2.21
N GLY A 658 15.36 2.14 1.96
CA GLY A 658 15.04 1.09 2.94
C GLY A 658 16.19 0.11 3.17
N VAL A 659 16.94 -0.25 2.11
CA VAL A 659 18.14 -1.08 2.23
C VAL A 659 19.20 -0.41 3.12
N ARG A 660 19.51 0.87 2.89
CA ARG A 660 20.50 1.61 3.69
C ARG A 660 20.12 1.67 5.17
N ARG A 661 18.88 2.05 5.47
CA ARG A 661 18.39 2.14 6.86
C ARG A 661 18.42 0.79 7.59
N ARG A 662 18.28 -0.31 6.85
CA ARG A 662 18.31 -1.67 7.41
C ARG A 662 19.74 -2.19 7.59
N TRP A 663 20.70 -1.78 6.74
CA TRP A 663 22.13 -2.05 6.98
C TRP A 663 22.61 -1.44 8.30
N ASP A 664 22.18 -0.22 8.63
CA ASP A 664 22.52 0.43 9.90
C ASP A 664 21.98 -0.35 11.12
N LYS A 665 20.97 -1.20 10.91
CA LYS A 665 20.37 -2.10 11.92
C LYS A 665 20.92 -3.53 11.86
N GLY A 666 21.98 -3.78 11.09
CA GLY A 666 22.64 -5.09 10.98
C GLY A 666 21.95 -6.12 10.06
N TYR A 667 20.92 -5.71 9.32
CA TYR A 667 20.34 -6.58 8.29
C TYR A 667 21.27 -6.69 7.08
N GLN A 668 21.13 -7.76 6.30
CA GLN A 668 21.81 -7.92 5.01
C GLN A 668 20.85 -8.49 3.97
N VAL A 669 20.98 -8.09 2.70
CA VAL A 669 20.22 -8.70 1.61
C VAL A 669 20.67 -10.14 1.42
N THR A 670 19.74 -11.09 1.55
CA THR A 670 20.00 -12.54 1.43
C THR A 670 19.27 -13.19 0.28
N ALA A 671 18.18 -12.59 -0.21
CA ALA A 671 17.51 -13.04 -1.42
C ALA A 671 16.94 -11.84 -2.18
N ALA A 672 17.00 -11.89 -3.51
CA ALA A 672 16.51 -10.83 -4.38
C ALA A 672 15.86 -11.43 -5.62
N ALA A 673 14.71 -10.90 -6.01
CA ALA A 673 14.05 -11.26 -7.26
C ALA A 673 13.30 -10.05 -7.82
N ALA A 674 13.16 -9.96 -9.14
CA ALA A 674 12.54 -8.83 -9.78
C ALA A 674 11.72 -9.27 -11.00
N THR A 675 10.48 -8.82 -11.03
CA THR A 675 9.63 -8.88 -12.23
C THR A 675 9.94 -7.69 -13.13
N SER A 676 9.26 -7.62 -14.28
CA SER A 676 9.35 -6.45 -15.16
C SER A 676 8.83 -5.14 -14.53
N TYR A 677 8.13 -5.19 -13.38
CA TYR A 677 7.53 -4.01 -12.75
C TYR A 677 7.92 -3.83 -11.28
N GLN A 678 8.29 -4.88 -10.54
CA GLN A 678 8.59 -4.81 -9.12
C GLN A 678 9.83 -5.62 -8.75
N THR A 679 10.62 -5.09 -7.84
CA THR A 679 11.79 -5.70 -7.21
C THR A 679 11.48 -5.99 -5.75
N ALA A 680 11.79 -7.20 -5.29
CA ALA A 680 11.69 -7.59 -3.89
C ALA A 680 13.07 -8.04 -3.37
N LEU A 681 13.49 -7.45 -2.25
CA LEU A 681 14.69 -7.83 -1.53
C LEU A 681 14.29 -8.35 -0.15
N ILE A 682 14.75 -9.54 0.21
CA ILE A 682 14.68 -10.04 1.59
C ILE A 682 15.97 -9.67 2.28
N LEU A 683 15.83 -9.02 3.44
CA LEU A 683 16.95 -8.72 4.30
C LEU A 683 16.85 -9.53 5.59
N SER A 684 17.96 -10.12 6.02
CA SER A 684 18.03 -11.02 7.17
C SER A 684 19.11 -10.60 8.15
N ILE A 685 18.92 -10.94 9.42
CA ILE A 685 19.96 -10.92 10.45
C ILE A 685 20.39 -12.37 10.72
N PRO A 686 21.68 -12.74 10.57
CA PRO A 686 22.18 -14.06 10.94
C PRO A 686 21.93 -14.39 12.41
N SER A 687 21.66 -15.65 12.73
CA SER A 687 21.46 -16.09 14.13
C SER A 687 22.76 -16.15 14.93
N ASP A 688 23.87 -16.49 14.28
CA ASP A 688 25.17 -16.65 14.93
C ASP A 688 25.86 -15.29 15.11
N ARG A 689 26.25 -14.96 16.35
CA ARG A 689 26.92 -13.67 16.66
C ARG A 689 28.26 -13.51 15.92
N ALA A 690 28.97 -14.60 15.66
CA ALA A 690 30.21 -14.59 14.88
C ALA A 690 29.96 -14.07 13.45
N ASP A 691 28.80 -14.40 12.87
CA ASP A 691 28.38 -13.93 11.56
C ASP A 691 27.88 -12.47 11.61
N GLN A 692 27.63 -11.87 12.78
CA GLN A 692 27.17 -10.48 12.87
C GLN A 692 28.32 -9.46 12.91
N VAL A 693 29.47 -9.80 13.52
CA VAL A 693 30.53 -8.83 13.90
C VAL A 693 31.46 -8.44 12.74
N GLY A 694 31.49 -9.19 11.63
CA GLY A 694 32.37 -8.93 10.47
C GLY A 694 31.66 -8.55 9.17
N ASN A 695 30.37 -8.25 9.22
CA ASN A 695 29.49 -8.50 8.09
C ASN A 695 29.28 -7.27 7.18
N ARG A 696 30.35 -6.84 6.49
CA ARG A 696 30.29 -5.80 5.46
C ARG A 696 29.61 -6.34 4.19
N GLN A 697 28.50 -5.73 3.79
CA GLN A 697 27.83 -5.99 2.51
C GLN A 697 28.00 -4.79 1.56
N GLU A 698 28.28 -5.06 0.28
CA GLU A 698 28.33 -4.06 -0.78
C GLU A 698 27.34 -4.41 -1.89
N VAL A 699 26.74 -3.38 -2.50
CA VAL A 699 25.84 -3.53 -3.64
C VAL A 699 26.36 -2.76 -4.82
N LYS A 700 26.32 -3.39 -5.99
CA LYS A 700 26.58 -2.73 -7.26
C LYS A 700 25.43 -2.98 -8.22
N CYS A 701 24.93 -1.91 -8.82
CA CYS A 701 23.99 -1.93 -9.93
C CYS A 701 24.79 -1.65 -11.22
N THR A 702 24.76 -2.57 -12.17
CA THR A 702 25.55 -2.49 -13.41
C THR A 702 24.75 -3.00 -14.62
N SER A 703 24.84 -2.33 -15.76
CA SER A 703 24.19 -2.79 -17.01
C SER A 703 24.73 -4.12 -17.51
N LYS A 704 26.02 -4.38 -17.32
CA LYS A 704 26.69 -5.66 -17.65
C LYS A 704 27.48 -6.15 -16.45
N LEU A 705 27.40 -7.45 -16.19
CA LEU A 705 28.34 -8.13 -15.30
C LEU A 705 29.74 -8.06 -15.94
N GLN A 706 30.72 -7.59 -15.19
CA GLN A 706 32.11 -7.50 -15.62
C GLN A 706 32.93 -8.40 -14.71
N ARG A 707 33.40 -9.54 -15.25
CA ARG A 707 34.14 -10.55 -14.48
C ARG A 707 35.38 -9.98 -13.79
N ASP A 708 36.08 -9.05 -14.43
CA ASP A 708 37.29 -8.45 -13.86
C ASP A 708 36.95 -7.59 -12.64
N LYS A 709 35.83 -6.84 -12.67
CA LYS A 709 35.34 -6.09 -11.50
C LYS A 709 34.87 -6.98 -10.36
N ILE A 710 34.37 -8.18 -10.65
CA ILE A 710 34.04 -9.18 -9.63
C ILE A 710 35.34 -9.72 -9.01
N ARG A 711 36.36 -10.01 -9.82
CA ARG A 711 37.67 -10.49 -9.36
C ARG A 711 38.40 -9.49 -8.46
N GLU A 712 38.33 -8.20 -8.78
CA GLU A 712 38.86 -7.13 -7.93
C GLU A 712 38.26 -7.15 -6.51
N LYS A 713 37.02 -7.61 -6.34
CA LYS A 713 36.37 -7.72 -5.03
C LYS A 713 36.91 -8.88 -4.20
N TRP A 714 37.33 -9.97 -4.84
CA TRP A 714 37.93 -11.11 -4.14
C TRP A 714 39.22 -10.73 -3.41
N ALA A 715 40.00 -9.77 -3.94
CA ALA A 715 41.19 -9.25 -3.26
C ALA A 715 40.89 -8.59 -1.89
N ASN A 716 39.64 -8.15 -1.69
CA ASN A 716 39.17 -7.57 -0.44
C ASN A 716 38.30 -8.54 0.38
N ASN A 717 38.36 -9.85 0.08
CA ASN A 717 37.52 -10.89 0.70
C ASN A 717 36.00 -10.63 0.56
N LEU A 718 35.59 -9.91 -0.49
CA LEU A 718 34.19 -9.64 -0.83
C LEU A 718 33.74 -10.59 -1.94
N TYR A 719 32.77 -11.43 -1.64
CA TYR A 719 32.29 -12.47 -2.55
C TYR A 719 30.81 -12.31 -2.87
N LEU A 720 30.42 -12.66 -4.10
CA LEU A 720 29.02 -12.61 -4.52
C LEU A 720 28.18 -13.62 -3.74
N THR A 721 27.07 -13.17 -3.17
CA THR A 721 26.13 -14.00 -2.40
C THR A 721 24.74 -14.04 -3.00
N CYS A 722 24.34 -12.97 -3.71
CA CYS A 722 23.04 -12.89 -4.36
C CYS A 722 23.17 -12.03 -5.63
N ILE A 723 22.40 -12.39 -6.67
CA ILE A 723 22.29 -11.62 -7.89
C ILE A 723 20.83 -11.55 -8.35
N CYS A 724 20.45 -10.43 -8.95
CA CYS A 724 19.13 -10.24 -9.53
C CYS A 724 19.21 -9.27 -10.71
N TYR A 725 18.44 -9.51 -11.77
CA TYR A 725 18.32 -8.58 -12.89
C TYR A 725 16.94 -7.92 -12.86
N GLY A 726 16.89 -6.59 -12.79
CA GLY A 726 15.64 -5.87 -12.60
C GLY A 726 15.75 -4.39 -12.87
N ARG A 727 14.64 -3.65 -12.67
CA ARG A 727 14.62 -2.19 -12.83
C ARG A 727 15.38 -1.50 -11.71
N THR A 728 16.28 -0.60 -12.05
CA THR A 728 17.05 0.25 -11.13
C THR A 728 16.87 1.73 -11.48
N MET A 729 17.38 2.62 -10.63
CA MET A 729 17.57 4.04 -11.01
C MET A 729 18.74 4.12 -12.00
N ALA A 730 18.63 5.00 -12.99
CA ALA A 730 19.65 5.23 -14.01
C ALA A 730 20.74 6.17 -13.50
#